data_AF-A0A9X3CPK6-F1
#
_entry.id   AF-A0A9X3CPK6-F1
#
_cell.length_a   1.000
_cell.length_b   1.000
_cell.length_c   1.000
_cell.angle_alpha   90.00
_cell.angle_beta   90.00
_cell.angle_gamma   90.00
#
_symmetry.space_group_name_H-M   'P 1'
#
loop_
_entity.id
_entity.type
_entity.pdbx_description
1 polymer ?
#
loop_
_entity_poly.entity_id
_entity_poly.type
_entity_poly.pdbx_seq_one_letter_code
_entity_poly.pdbx_strand_id
1 'polypeptide(L)'
;MSQHNSHQKRPSLPFAILISMLIVSYASPLSATVNTDPIGIGIQFIQQGQLSHAKTQLATQTPPYQGEALFLAARIAEFEHRWNDAMSLYRRYLAQDPFSVHRLEARAAFALLRAYRNDPLLGDYLTLIQLRDKNPLSEMQQASLRLSTRSPLEALAIKGQLLVAHSLLEFAQQPQQALDHYLKVVAATKNMEADWYIQALFGAVFSALRDQKPEQAKQFANQLQTKLDSSWGSRNSLLARSWQQRLDAMAFMFNLQQQTRATPSDPFLWGVGARLLLDHPVGSGQNYAPVWETLSDNQLDVQSVTLWITQHSDWHWLRSDLLRGAHQHGYVPMINYWFFGDQISPSYVQANRQRYLDEVKKKLIPLLRDLPQAYLILEPEFNKQGIETWDGWDPLMLEVIALIRTHAPQIKVGLGLGDWDQPGSTPSYNSAKKSIEASDFVASMLMLSSYTERAHSAPDWSPWIRALRLGEQLQQRFNKPWMLAYLSIASQPNWQAQQANELDKLTFYLPMLRQLGLFALNWFSLTDEPNQTGWFSDAEQSFGLLDANYQAKTALTTYRSLTAQHTTNASTPKIEDFSVEKQQGNPLPHWQVNATMSHWSRWELSISQDSNTWTTRGAGDAFTLSWYGQMLPNWAETGTVTIQLKLNNKSVKQVTTSWIASSLPRMEINEQANLATWHTWQKLPWRSLEPSLLGRPNSGSLELVVTGLNTDQLNGLYIGFIDQHGFYQTLSASGYTYRNEAEIAIHVPLSDFKQNWGKFENGVPIWREEAVGNLAIVIQNTRQQPLAFRVKTMQLLLPKGQQ
;
A
#
# COMPACT_ATOMS: atom_id res chain seq x y z
N MET A 1 -65.18 2.65 -81.52
CA MET A 1 -64.35 3.17 -82.63
C MET A 1 -63.29 4.11 -82.07
N SER A 2 -62.01 3.73 -82.21
CA SER A 2 -60.81 4.58 -82.41
C SER A 2 -60.46 5.76 -81.48
N GLN A 3 -59.29 5.62 -80.81
CA GLN A 3 -58.14 6.56 -80.59
C GLN A 3 -58.41 7.98 -79.99
N HIS A 4 -57.57 8.64 -79.17
CA HIS A 4 -56.14 8.55 -78.83
C HIS A 4 -55.80 9.39 -77.56
N ASN A 5 -54.79 8.94 -76.80
CA ASN A 5 -53.73 9.64 -76.03
C ASN A 5 -54.00 10.84 -75.07
N SER A 6 -53.58 10.73 -73.79
CA SER A 6 -52.21 11.10 -73.31
C SER A 6 -52.08 11.19 -71.77
N HIS A 7 -50.91 10.75 -71.25
CA HIS A 7 -50.10 11.20 -70.09
C HIS A 7 -50.80 11.83 -68.84
N GLN A 8 -50.55 11.46 -67.57
CA GLN A 8 -49.33 11.12 -66.82
C GLN A 8 -49.71 10.30 -65.56
N LYS A 9 -48.98 9.20 -65.30
CA LYS A 9 -49.01 8.46 -64.02
C LYS A 9 -47.76 8.83 -63.21
N ARG A 10 -47.91 9.14 -61.91
CA ARG A 10 -46.84 9.04 -60.91
C ARG A 10 -46.94 7.69 -60.19
N PRO A 11 -45.82 7.01 -59.88
CA PRO A 11 -45.83 5.68 -59.28
C PRO A 11 -45.81 5.72 -57.75
N SER A 12 -46.37 4.65 -57.20
CA SER A 12 -46.27 4.14 -55.83
C SER A 12 -44.84 3.68 -55.48
N LEU A 13 -44.39 3.88 -54.24
CA LEU A 13 -43.34 3.10 -53.55
C LEU A 13 -43.30 3.50 -52.05
N PRO A 14 -42.69 2.71 -51.15
CA PRO A 14 -43.34 2.15 -49.97
C PRO A 14 -42.84 2.75 -48.66
N PHE A 15 -43.58 2.48 -47.58
CA PHE A 15 -43.15 2.73 -46.20
C PHE A 15 -41.92 1.86 -45.87
N ALA A 16 -40.74 2.48 -45.84
CA ALA A 16 -39.55 1.93 -45.22
C ALA A 16 -39.48 2.43 -43.76
N ILE A 17 -39.49 1.49 -42.82
CA ILE A 17 -39.23 1.74 -41.40
C ILE A 17 -37.74 2.10 -41.26
N LEU A 18 -37.46 3.38 -40.98
CA LEU A 18 -36.13 3.84 -40.61
C LEU A 18 -35.86 3.41 -39.16
N ILE A 19 -34.99 2.42 -39.00
CA ILE A 19 -34.30 2.16 -37.72
C ILE A 19 -33.28 3.29 -37.56
N SER A 20 -33.57 4.23 -36.65
CA SER A 20 -32.60 5.23 -36.22
C SER A 20 -31.50 4.56 -35.41
N MET A 21 -30.39 4.20 -36.07
CA MET A 21 -29.11 4.00 -35.38
C MET A 21 -28.68 5.35 -34.80
N LEU A 22 -28.90 5.54 -33.50
CA LEU A 22 -28.23 6.55 -32.69
C LEU A 22 -26.74 6.24 -32.69
N ILE A 23 -26.00 6.89 -33.58
CA ILE A 23 -24.54 7.02 -33.46
C ILE A 23 -24.31 7.89 -32.24
N VAL A 24 -24.07 7.25 -31.09
CA VAL A 24 -23.53 7.92 -29.90
C VAL A 24 -22.12 8.34 -30.28
N SER A 25 -21.95 9.62 -30.60
CA SER A 25 -20.64 10.24 -30.71
C SER A 25 -19.95 10.08 -29.34
N TYR A 26 -19.03 9.14 -29.23
CA TYR A 26 -18.14 9.05 -28.07
C TYR A 26 -17.38 10.38 -28.00
N ALA A 27 -17.76 11.24 -27.07
CA ALA A 27 -16.91 12.35 -26.67
C ALA A 27 -15.57 11.74 -26.29
N SER A 28 -14.51 12.12 -27.00
CA SER A 28 -13.16 11.69 -26.63
C SER A 28 -12.97 12.02 -25.15
N PRO A 29 -12.57 11.04 -24.31
CA PRO A 29 -12.33 11.33 -22.90
C PRO A 29 -11.38 12.51 -22.85
N LEU A 30 -11.76 13.56 -22.10
CA LEU A 30 -10.87 14.65 -21.75
C LEU A 30 -9.61 13.99 -21.19
N SER A 31 -8.54 13.92 -21.99
CA SER A 31 -7.25 13.46 -21.49
C SER A 31 -6.91 14.40 -20.37
N ALA A 32 -6.93 13.90 -19.13
CA ALA A 32 -6.52 14.66 -17.97
C ALA A 32 -5.18 15.30 -18.34
N THR A 33 -5.18 16.62 -18.49
CA THR A 33 -3.95 17.35 -18.73
C THR A 33 -3.13 17.17 -17.47
N VAL A 34 -2.21 16.21 -17.50
CA VAL A 34 -1.23 16.01 -16.43
C VAL A 34 -0.61 17.39 -16.23
N ASN A 35 -0.82 17.97 -15.05
CA ASN A 35 -0.32 19.29 -14.74
C ASN A 35 1.20 19.18 -14.66
N THR A 36 1.88 19.40 -15.78
CA THR A 36 3.32 19.25 -15.90
C THR A 36 3.95 20.48 -15.28
N ASP A 37 4.43 20.37 -14.04
CA ASP A 37 5.29 21.39 -13.45
C ASP A 37 6.59 21.47 -14.28
N PRO A 38 6.82 22.55 -15.05
CA PRO A 38 8.01 22.66 -15.89
C PRO A 38 9.28 22.57 -15.05
N ILE A 39 9.27 23.08 -13.82
CA ILE A 39 10.44 23.10 -12.95
C ILE A 39 10.76 21.70 -12.42
N GLY A 40 9.78 20.93 -11.95
CA GLY A 40 9.96 19.52 -11.62
C GLY A 40 10.55 18.72 -12.78
N ILE A 41 10.04 18.91 -14.01
CA ILE A 41 10.58 18.28 -15.22
C ILE A 41 12.03 18.75 -15.49
N GLY A 42 12.32 20.03 -15.29
CA GLY A 42 13.68 20.56 -15.41
C GLY A 42 14.66 19.91 -14.42
N ILE A 43 14.21 19.63 -13.19
CA ILE A 43 14.97 18.92 -12.17
C ILE A 43 15.22 17.46 -12.60
N GLN A 44 14.23 16.77 -13.14
CA GLN A 44 14.45 15.43 -13.72
C GLN A 44 15.50 15.45 -14.83
N PHE A 45 15.40 16.39 -15.77
CA PHE A 45 16.33 16.52 -16.88
C PHE A 45 17.77 16.76 -16.43
N ILE A 46 18.00 17.67 -15.48
CA ILE A 46 19.37 17.93 -15.02
C ILE A 46 19.99 16.70 -14.35
N GLN A 47 19.17 15.87 -13.68
CA GLN A 47 19.64 14.62 -13.07
C GLN A 47 19.94 13.52 -14.09
N GLN A 48 19.22 13.51 -15.20
CA GLN A 48 19.53 12.64 -16.33
C GLN A 48 20.79 13.11 -17.11
N GLY A 49 21.33 14.29 -16.77
CA GLY A 49 22.45 14.93 -17.47
C GLY A 49 22.02 15.70 -18.72
N GLN A 50 20.73 16.01 -18.86
CA GLN A 50 20.14 16.71 -20.00
C GLN A 50 20.11 18.23 -19.77
N LEU A 51 21.29 18.84 -19.66
CA LEU A 51 21.47 20.26 -19.31
C LEU A 51 20.66 21.22 -20.20
N SER A 52 20.65 21.00 -21.52
CA SER A 52 19.94 21.88 -22.47
C SER A 52 18.43 21.88 -22.20
N HIS A 53 17.83 20.72 -21.95
CA HIS A 53 16.41 20.60 -21.65
C HIS A 53 16.07 21.23 -20.29
N ALA A 54 16.91 21.01 -19.26
CA ALA A 54 16.77 21.66 -17.96
C ALA A 54 16.77 23.19 -18.06
N LYS A 55 17.65 23.77 -18.89
CA LYS A 55 17.68 25.21 -19.16
C LYS A 55 16.41 25.70 -19.85
N THR A 56 15.90 24.97 -20.83
CA THR A 56 14.61 25.29 -21.49
C THR A 56 13.48 25.35 -20.48
N GLN A 57 13.43 24.40 -19.54
CA GLN A 57 12.43 24.40 -18.48
C GLN A 57 12.60 25.58 -17.52
N LEU A 58 13.84 25.88 -17.08
CA LEU A 58 14.10 27.04 -16.21
C LEU A 58 13.75 28.38 -16.89
N ALA A 59 13.92 28.48 -18.21
CA ALA A 59 13.60 29.69 -18.97
C ALA A 59 12.10 30.03 -19.00
N THR A 60 11.23 29.10 -18.59
CA THR A 60 9.80 29.38 -18.36
C THR A 60 9.56 30.26 -17.13
N GLN A 61 10.54 30.38 -16.23
CA GLN A 61 10.48 31.23 -15.04
C GLN A 61 11.29 32.51 -15.24
N THR A 62 10.76 33.62 -14.74
CA THR A 62 11.46 34.91 -14.80
C THR A 62 12.25 35.15 -13.50
N PRO A 63 13.53 35.54 -13.56
CA PRO A 63 14.28 35.95 -12.38
C PRO A 63 13.62 37.15 -11.65
N PRO A 64 13.77 37.28 -10.32
CA PRO A 64 14.54 36.42 -9.43
C PRO A 64 13.84 35.09 -9.14
N TYR A 65 14.55 33.98 -9.36
CA TYR A 65 14.02 32.64 -9.06
C TYR A 65 13.68 32.49 -7.57
N GLN A 66 12.68 31.66 -7.28
CA GLN A 66 12.24 31.25 -5.94
C GLN A 66 11.94 29.75 -5.90
N GLY A 67 11.91 29.15 -4.71
CA GLY A 67 11.55 27.75 -4.50
C GLY A 67 12.38 26.79 -5.37
N GLU A 68 11.70 25.80 -5.96
CA GLU A 68 12.34 24.77 -6.80
C GLU A 68 13.06 25.33 -8.05
N ALA A 69 12.66 26.51 -8.55
CA ALA A 69 13.39 27.15 -9.65
C ALA A 69 14.80 27.62 -9.22
N LEU A 70 14.99 28.01 -7.95
CA LEU A 70 16.33 28.29 -7.43
C LEU A 70 17.17 27.03 -7.35
N PHE A 71 16.57 25.93 -6.91
CA PHE A 71 17.26 24.64 -6.85
C PHE A 71 17.70 24.21 -8.25
N LEU A 72 16.81 24.23 -9.24
CA LEU A 72 17.13 23.94 -10.63
C LEU A 72 18.24 24.85 -11.18
N ALA A 73 18.16 26.17 -10.93
CA ALA A 73 19.21 27.10 -11.32
C ALA A 73 20.56 26.78 -10.68
N ALA A 74 20.58 26.38 -9.40
CA ALA A 74 21.78 25.96 -8.70
C ALA A 74 22.39 24.69 -9.31
N ARG A 75 21.57 23.69 -9.63
CA ARG A 75 21.99 22.45 -10.32
C ARG A 75 22.58 22.75 -11.70
N ILE A 76 21.95 23.63 -12.47
CA ILE A 76 22.46 24.07 -13.78
C ILE A 76 23.83 24.74 -13.63
N ALA A 77 23.97 25.68 -12.70
CA ALA A 77 25.25 26.36 -12.45
C ALA A 77 26.35 25.39 -11.99
N GLU A 78 26.01 24.38 -11.17
CA GLU A 78 26.93 23.31 -10.77
C GLU A 78 27.38 22.48 -11.98
N PHE A 79 26.44 22.09 -12.85
CA PHE A 79 26.74 21.32 -14.05
C PHE A 79 27.65 22.08 -15.03
N GLU A 80 27.54 23.41 -15.06
CA GLU A 80 28.38 24.31 -15.86
C GLU A 80 29.71 24.70 -15.19
N HIS A 81 30.03 24.11 -14.05
CA HIS A 81 31.23 24.43 -13.28
C HIS A 81 31.30 25.89 -12.77
N ARG A 82 30.15 26.58 -12.66
CA ARG A 82 30.04 27.94 -12.09
C ARG A 82 29.88 27.87 -10.57
N TRP A 83 30.93 27.42 -9.88
CA TRP A 83 30.88 27.06 -8.45
C TRP A 83 30.38 28.14 -7.51
N ASN A 84 30.81 29.39 -7.71
CA ASN A 84 30.39 30.51 -6.88
C ASN A 84 28.90 30.83 -7.09
N ASP A 85 28.42 30.75 -8.33
CA ASP A 85 27.00 30.95 -8.65
C ASP A 85 26.14 29.85 -8.05
N ALA A 86 26.53 28.58 -8.25
CA ALA A 86 25.85 27.42 -7.68
C ALA A 86 25.76 27.51 -6.15
N MET A 87 26.88 27.81 -5.48
CA MET A 87 26.93 27.97 -4.02
C MET A 87 26.02 29.12 -3.53
N SER A 88 26.00 30.24 -4.25
CA SER A 88 25.13 31.39 -3.94
C SER A 88 23.63 31.04 -4.09
N LEU A 89 23.28 30.33 -5.17
CA LEU A 89 21.91 29.90 -5.46
C LEU A 89 21.42 28.87 -4.43
N TYR A 90 22.23 27.86 -4.08
CA TYR A 90 21.89 26.91 -3.01
C TYR A 90 21.72 27.62 -1.67
N ARG A 91 22.59 28.57 -1.32
CA ARG A 91 22.46 29.33 -0.07
C ARG A 91 21.12 30.08 -0.03
N ARG A 92 20.72 30.71 -1.14
CA ARG A 92 19.42 31.40 -1.26
C ARG A 92 18.25 30.43 -1.15
N TYR A 93 18.31 29.28 -1.84
CA TYR A 93 17.30 28.24 -1.73
C TYR A 93 17.14 27.73 -0.29
N LEU A 94 18.25 27.39 0.37
CA LEU A 94 18.25 26.91 1.75
C LEU A 94 17.76 27.97 2.76
N ALA A 95 17.98 29.26 2.47
CA ALA A 95 17.47 30.35 3.29
C ALA A 95 15.95 30.55 3.18
N GLN A 96 15.30 29.99 2.15
CA GLN A 96 13.84 30.01 2.01
C GLN A 96 13.13 28.91 2.82
N ASP A 97 13.89 28.01 3.45
CA ASP A 97 13.35 26.88 4.22
C ASP A 97 12.27 26.05 3.49
N PRO A 98 12.52 25.61 2.24
CA PRO A 98 11.50 24.94 1.44
C PRO A 98 11.12 23.59 2.04
N PHE A 99 9.83 23.27 2.04
CA PHE A 99 9.31 21.94 2.36
C PHE A 99 9.41 21.04 1.11
N SER A 100 10.61 20.53 0.86
CA SER A 100 10.94 19.74 -0.33
C SER A 100 12.10 18.80 -0.04
N VAL A 101 12.06 17.59 -0.60
CA VAL A 101 13.17 16.62 -0.53
C VAL A 101 14.48 17.17 -1.12
N HIS A 102 14.41 18.06 -2.11
CA HIS A 102 15.58 18.68 -2.74
C HIS A 102 16.40 19.55 -1.78
N ARG A 103 15.82 19.92 -0.63
CA ARG A 103 16.56 20.57 0.45
C ARG A 103 17.72 19.72 0.98
N LEU A 104 17.55 18.40 1.05
CA LEU A 104 18.61 17.50 1.52
C LEU A 104 19.79 17.50 0.54
N GLU A 105 19.50 17.37 -0.76
CA GLU A 105 20.50 17.45 -1.82
C GLU A 105 21.18 18.83 -1.85
N ALA A 106 20.42 19.92 -1.74
CA ALA A 106 20.97 21.27 -1.70
C ALA A 106 21.92 21.50 -0.52
N ARG A 107 21.62 20.94 0.67
CA ARG A 107 22.52 20.99 1.84
C ARG A 107 23.83 20.25 1.56
N ALA A 108 23.75 19.05 0.99
CA ALA A 108 24.92 18.24 0.65
C ALA A 108 25.79 18.93 -0.42
N ALA A 109 25.18 19.42 -1.50
CA ALA A 109 25.87 20.14 -2.57
C ALA A 109 26.51 21.45 -2.06
N PHE A 110 25.77 22.24 -1.28
CA PHE A 110 26.32 23.46 -0.67
C PHE A 110 27.52 23.16 0.24
N ALA A 111 27.45 22.12 1.07
CA ALA A 111 28.56 21.73 1.94
C ALA A 111 29.79 21.28 1.13
N LEU A 112 29.59 20.54 0.04
CA LEU A 112 30.64 20.12 -0.89
C LEU A 112 31.31 21.34 -1.56
N LEU A 113 30.52 22.24 -2.15
CA LEU A 113 31.05 23.45 -2.80
C LEU A 113 31.76 24.39 -1.80
N ARG A 114 31.22 24.52 -0.58
CA ARG A 114 31.84 25.33 0.47
C ARG A 114 33.25 24.82 0.80
N ALA A 115 33.43 23.50 0.85
CA ALA A 115 34.70 22.87 1.18
C ALA A 115 35.67 22.79 -0.01
N TYR A 116 35.18 22.56 -1.24
CA TYR A 116 36.03 22.14 -2.37
C TYR A 116 35.86 22.97 -3.66
N ARG A 117 35.18 24.12 -3.66
CA ARG A 117 35.01 24.94 -4.90
C ARG A 117 36.32 25.36 -5.59
N ASN A 118 37.43 25.38 -4.86
CA ASN A 118 38.76 25.72 -5.39
C ASN A 118 39.63 24.48 -5.67
N ASP A 119 39.10 23.28 -5.40
CA ASP A 119 39.81 22.02 -5.63
C ASP A 119 39.70 21.64 -7.12
N PRO A 120 40.82 21.42 -7.83
CA PRO A 120 40.78 21.05 -9.25
C PRO A 120 40.10 19.71 -9.54
N LEU A 121 39.94 18.84 -8.53
CA LEU A 121 39.27 17.54 -8.66
C LEU A 121 37.74 17.62 -8.51
N LEU A 122 37.17 18.78 -8.17
CA LEU A 122 35.74 18.92 -7.90
C LEU A 122 34.87 18.53 -9.11
N GLY A 123 35.24 18.94 -10.32
CA GLY A 123 34.48 18.60 -11.53
C GLY A 123 34.47 17.09 -11.80
N ASP A 124 35.61 16.43 -11.62
CA ASP A 124 35.75 14.98 -11.79
C ASP A 124 34.94 14.21 -10.71
N TYR A 125 34.94 14.69 -9.46
CA TYR A 125 34.16 14.11 -8.38
C TYR A 125 32.65 14.29 -8.57
N LEU A 126 32.19 15.46 -9.02
CA LEU A 126 30.77 15.68 -9.36
C LEU A 126 30.32 14.81 -10.52
N THR A 127 31.18 14.62 -11.54
CA THR A 127 30.94 13.64 -12.61
C THR A 127 30.76 12.23 -12.05
N LEU A 128 31.59 11.82 -11.08
CA LEU A 128 31.44 10.53 -10.42
C LEU A 128 30.11 10.38 -9.67
N ILE A 129 29.62 11.44 -9.01
CA ILE A 129 28.28 11.44 -8.37
C ILE A 129 27.19 11.25 -9.42
N GLN A 130 27.28 11.92 -10.57
CA GLN A 130 26.30 11.75 -11.66
C GLN A 130 26.32 10.33 -12.23
N LEU A 131 27.51 9.72 -12.36
CA LEU A 131 27.64 8.34 -12.79
C LEU A 131 27.04 7.38 -11.76
N ARG A 132 27.15 7.62 -10.45
CA ARG A 132 26.46 6.78 -9.45
C ARG A 132 24.97 6.62 -9.75
N ASP A 133 24.30 7.72 -10.04
CA ASP A 133 22.84 7.73 -10.18
C ASP A 133 22.37 7.04 -11.47
N LYS A 134 23.24 6.92 -12.47
CA LYS A 134 22.99 6.14 -13.70
C LYS A 134 23.38 4.66 -13.55
N ASN A 135 24.13 4.34 -12.50
CA ASN A 135 24.72 3.02 -12.23
C ASN A 135 25.64 2.38 -13.31
N PRO A 136 26.39 3.10 -14.19
CA PRO A 136 27.47 2.51 -15.00
C PRO A 136 28.72 2.25 -14.15
N LEU A 137 28.73 1.14 -13.41
CA LEU A 137 29.81 0.80 -12.48
C LEU A 137 31.22 0.86 -13.09
N SER A 138 31.38 0.41 -14.34
CA SER A 138 32.67 0.46 -15.05
C SER A 138 33.16 1.88 -15.27
N GLU A 139 32.28 2.79 -15.70
CA GLU A 139 32.59 4.21 -15.88
C GLU A 139 32.91 4.89 -14.56
N MET A 140 32.19 4.53 -13.48
CA MET A 140 32.47 5.01 -12.14
C MET A 140 33.87 4.59 -11.67
N GLN A 141 34.22 3.33 -11.84
CA GLN A 141 35.55 2.81 -11.48
C GLN A 141 36.65 3.54 -12.26
N GLN A 142 36.45 3.77 -13.57
CA GLN A 142 37.38 4.54 -14.40
C GLN A 142 37.49 6.01 -13.94
N ALA A 143 36.38 6.66 -13.62
CA ALA A 143 36.37 8.04 -13.11
C ALA A 143 37.10 8.15 -11.76
N SER A 144 36.85 7.22 -10.84
CA SER A 144 37.57 7.15 -9.56
C SER A 144 39.06 6.82 -9.75
N LEU A 145 39.42 6.02 -10.74
CA LEU A 145 40.83 5.76 -11.06
C LEU A 145 41.51 7.04 -11.54
N ARG A 146 40.88 7.83 -12.42
CA ARG A 146 41.43 9.13 -12.86
C ARG A 146 41.64 10.10 -11.69
N LEU A 147 40.68 10.18 -10.76
CA LEU A 147 40.81 10.98 -9.54
C LEU A 147 42.03 10.55 -8.71
N SER A 148 42.19 9.24 -8.50
CA SER A 148 43.25 8.70 -7.64
C SER A 148 44.64 8.64 -8.29
N THR A 149 44.75 8.49 -9.61
CA THR A 149 46.04 8.53 -10.32
C THR A 149 46.69 9.93 -10.28
N ARG A 150 45.87 10.99 -10.26
CA ARG A 150 46.37 12.37 -10.19
C ARG A 150 46.89 12.72 -8.80
N SER A 151 46.07 12.43 -7.77
CA SER A 151 46.40 12.78 -6.38
C SER A 151 45.74 11.79 -5.40
N PRO A 152 46.36 10.62 -5.12
CA PRO A 152 45.70 9.52 -4.41
C PRO A 152 45.32 9.82 -2.96
N LEU A 153 45.96 10.82 -2.34
CA LEU A 153 45.73 11.21 -0.95
C LEU A 153 44.90 12.48 -0.79
N GLU A 154 44.48 13.11 -1.90
CA GLU A 154 43.59 14.27 -1.85
C GLU A 154 42.18 13.86 -1.40
N ALA A 155 41.50 14.75 -0.68
CA ALA A 155 40.23 14.45 -0.05
C ALA A 155 39.16 13.99 -1.07
N LEU A 156 39.07 14.64 -2.23
CA LEU A 156 38.12 14.27 -3.28
C LEU A 156 38.47 12.93 -3.97
N ALA A 157 39.75 12.57 -4.06
CA ALA A 157 40.15 11.28 -4.59
C ALA A 157 39.76 10.14 -3.64
N ILE A 158 40.00 10.30 -2.34
CA ILE A 158 39.58 9.35 -1.30
C ILE A 158 38.05 9.22 -1.27
N LYS A 159 37.32 10.35 -1.29
CA LYS A 159 35.86 10.33 -1.39
C LYS A 159 35.36 9.62 -2.64
N GLY A 160 36.05 9.76 -3.77
CA GLY A 160 35.73 9.04 -5.00
C GLY A 160 35.87 7.52 -4.83
N GLN A 161 36.95 7.06 -4.20
CA GLN A 161 37.16 5.64 -3.91
C GLN A 161 36.09 5.09 -2.95
N LEU A 162 35.75 5.83 -1.89
CA LEU A 162 34.69 5.47 -0.95
C LEU A 162 33.32 5.41 -1.63
N LEU A 163 33.04 6.34 -2.56
CA LEU A 163 31.79 6.35 -3.33
C LEU A 163 31.68 5.11 -4.24
N VAL A 164 32.77 4.71 -4.91
CA VAL A 164 32.80 3.46 -5.69
C VAL A 164 32.59 2.24 -4.80
N ALA A 165 33.24 2.17 -3.63
CA ALA A 165 33.04 1.08 -2.67
C ALA A 165 31.58 0.98 -2.21
N HIS A 166 30.96 2.12 -1.91
CA HIS A 166 29.55 2.20 -1.56
C HIS A 166 28.65 1.77 -2.72
N SER A 167 28.94 2.19 -3.96
CA SER A 167 28.19 1.77 -5.15
C SER A 167 28.28 0.27 -5.42
N LEU A 168 29.47 -0.32 -5.24
CA LEU A 168 29.65 -1.77 -5.29
C LEU A 168 28.76 -2.48 -4.28
N LEU A 169 28.66 -1.95 -3.05
CA LEU A 169 27.86 -2.53 -1.98
C LEU A 169 26.35 -2.35 -2.22
N GLU A 170 25.90 -1.11 -2.36
CA GLU A 170 24.47 -0.74 -2.29
C GLU A 170 23.76 -0.71 -3.66
N PHE A 171 24.48 -0.60 -4.78
CA PHE A 171 23.87 -0.52 -6.11
C PHE A 171 24.18 -1.76 -6.96
N ALA A 172 25.41 -2.27 -6.90
CA ALA A 172 25.81 -3.47 -7.64
C ALA A 172 25.64 -4.77 -6.87
N GLN A 173 25.38 -4.71 -5.56
CA GLN A 173 25.27 -5.88 -4.66
C GLN A 173 26.49 -6.81 -4.70
N GLN A 174 27.70 -6.23 -4.75
CA GLN A 174 29.00 -6.93 -4.79
C GLN A 174 29.77 -6.71 -3.48
N PRO A 175 29.34 -7.32 -2.35
CA PRO A 175 29.89 -7.02 -1.04
C PRO A 175 31.38 -7.36 -0.90
N GLN A 176 31.86 -8.45 -1.50
CA GLN A 176 33.29 -8.78 -1.50
C GLN A 176 34.13 -7.73 -2.24
N GLN A 177 33.71 -7.28 -3.42
CA GLN A 177 34.46 -6.24 -4.15
C GLN A 177 34.43 -4.91 -3.41
N ALA A 178 33.28 -4.54 -2.82
CA ALA A 178 33.17 -3.37 -1.95
C ALA A 178 34.15 -3.45 -0.77
N LEU A 179 34.24 -4.62 -0.13
CA LEU A 179 35.19 -4.88 0.96
C LEU A 179 36.63 -4.64 0.51
N ASP A 180 37.03 -5.20 -0.64
CA ASP A 180 38.38 -5.01 -1.18
C ASP A 180 38.69 -3.53 -1.46
N HIS A 181 37.71 -2.78 -1.96
CA HIS A 181 37.85 -1.33 -2.16
C HIS A 181 37.97 -0.55 -0.85
N TYR A 182 37.14 -0.84 0.16
CA TYR A 182 37.25 -0.21 1.47
C TYR A 182 38.61 -0.51 2.12
N LEU A 183 39.10 -1.75 2.05
CA LEU A 183 40.39 -2.13 2.64
C LEU A 183 41.59 -1.43 1.96
N LYS A 184 41.51 -1.15 0.65
CA LYS A 184 42.51 -0.30 -0.03
C LYS A 184 42.54 1.12 0.56
N VAL A 185 41.37 1.71 0.82
CA VAL A 185 41.27 3.04 1.45
C VAL A 185 41.78 2.99 2.91
N VAL A 186 41.42 1.96 3.67
CA VAL A 186 41.93 1.73 5.04
C VAL A 186 43.46 1.73 5.06
N ALA A 187 44.10 1.00 4.13
CA ALA A 187 45.55 0.94 4.02
C ALA A 187 46.17 2.31 3.69
N ALA A 188 45.58 3.05 2.74
CA ALA A 188 46.08 4.36 2.31
C ALA A 188 45.92 5.46 3.36
N THR A 189 44.91 5.36 4.24
CA THR A 189 44.50 6.46 5.13
C THR A 189 44.80 6.23 6.61
N LYS A 190 45.40 5.09 6.98
CA LYS A 190 45.66 4.67 8.38
C LYS A 190 46.31 5.74 9.26
N ASN A 191 47.26 6.48 8.70
CA ASN A 191 48.05 7.49 9.42
C ASN A 191 47.52 8.92 9.26
N MET A 192 46.39 9.11 8.57
CA MET A 192 45.81 10.45 8.39
C MET A 192 45.05 10.90 9.65
N GLU A 193 45.03 12.22 9.86
CA GLU A 193 44.25 12.87 10.91
C GLU A 193 42.77 13.09 10.53
N ALA A 194 42.44 12.99 9.24
CA ALA A 194 41.06 12.96 8.77
C ALA A 194 40.38 11.63 9.12
N ASP A 195 39.05 11.60 9.14
CA ASP A 195 38.24 10.42 9.50
C ASP A 195 38.10 9.40 8.36
N TRP A 196 38.88 9.51 7.27
CA TRP A 196 38.82 8.60 6.12
C TRP A 196 39.06 7.13 6.50
N TYR A 197 40.01 6.88 7.40
CA TYR A 197 40.27 5.54 7.93
C TYR A 197 39.05 4.96 8.65
N ILE A 198 38.36 5.79 9.41
CA ILE A 198 37.15 5.42 10.15
C ILE A 198 35.99 5.14 9.18
N GLN A 199 35.77 6.03 8.20
CA GLN A 199 34.76 5.84 7.16
C GLN A 199 34.97 4.55 6.38
N ALA A 200 36.23 4.26 6.01
CA ALA A 200 36.58 3.07 5.25
C ALA A 200 36.42 1.78 6.07
N LEU A 201 36.86 1.77 7.34
CA LEU A 201 36.65 0.63 8.24
C LEU A 201 35.16 0.38 8.45
N PHE A 202 34.38 1.44 8.70
CA PHE A 202 32.95 1.32 8.90
C PHE A 202 32.26 0.70 7.69
N GLY A 203 32.61 1.14 6.47
CA GLY A 203 32.16 0.50 5.23
C GLY A 203 32.56 -0.97 5.12
N ALA A 204 33.81 -1.30 5.46
CA ALA A 204 34.32 -2.67 5.47
C ALA A 204 33.54 -3.59 6.43
N VAL A 205 33.05 -3.07 7.57
CA VAL A 205 32.19 -3.86 8.47
C VAL A 205 30.90 -4.28 7.77
N PHE A 206 30.17 -3.34 7.14
CA PHE A 206 28.93 -3.67 6.42
C PHE A 206 29.16 -4.58 5.21
N SER A 207 30.25 -4.36 4.46
CA SER A 207 30.63 -5.23 3.35
C SER A 207 30.90 -6.66 3.83
N ALA A 208 31.65 -6.83 4.92
CA ALA A 208 31.92 -8.16 5.50
C ALA A 208 30.64 -8.82 6.06
N LEU A 209 29.73 -8.07 6.68
CA LEU A 209 28.43 -8.59 7.12
C LEU A 209 27.62 -9.12 5.93
N ARG A 210 27.48 -8.32 4.86
CA ARG A 210 26.74 -8.70 3.64
C ARG A 210 27.42 -9.82 2.86
N ASP A 211 28.74 -9.97 2.97
CA ASP A 211 29.51 -11.10 2.44
C ASP A 211 29.51 -12.33 3.37
N GLN A 212 28.65 -12.35 4.40
CA GLN A 212 28.50 -13.46 5.34
C GLN A 212 29.77 -13.80 6.14
N LYS A 213 30.58 -12.79 6.47
CA LYS A 213 31.82 -12.90 7.26
C LYS A 213 31.72 -12.14 8.60
N PRO A 214 30.83 -12.57 9.52
CA PRO A 214 30.57 -11.85 10.78
C PRO A 214 31.81 -11.68 11.66
N GLU A 215 32.69 -12.68 11.72
CA GLU A 215 33.90 -12.59 12.55
C GLU A 215 34.91 -11.58 11.98
N GLN A 216 35.02 -11.49 10.65
CA GLN A 216 35.85 -10.46 10.01
C GLN A 216 35.25 -9.06 10.22
N ALA A 217 33.92 -8.94 10.13
CA ALA A 217 33.22 -7.70 10.42
C ALA A 217 33.46 -7.23 11.86
N LYS A 218 33.42 -8.13 12.86
CA LYS A 218 33.78 -7.83 14.25
C LYS A 218 35.23 -7.37 14.41
N GLN A 219 36.17 -8.00 13.69
CA GLN A 219 37.57 -7.56 13.71
C GLN A 219 37.72 -6.12 13.20
N PHE A 220 37.02 -5.75 12.13
CA PHE A 220 37.01 -4.37 11.63
C PHE A 220 36.33 -3.39 12.60
N ALA A 221 35.24 -3.79 13.25
CA ALA A 221 34.58 -3.01 14.30
C ALA A 221 35.51 -2.75 15.50
N ASN A 222 36.29 -3.76 15.92
CA ASN A 222 37.28 -3.60 17.00
C ASN A 222 38.43 -2.66 16.61
N GLN A 223 38.88 -2.71 15.35
CA GLN A 223 39.87 -1.75 14.83
C GLN A 223 39.33 -0.32 14.82
N LEU A 224 38.06 -0.17 14.43
CA LEU A 224 37.36 1.11 14.46
C LEU A 224 37.27 1.64 15.90
N GLN A 225 36.80 0.83 16.85
CA GLN A 225 36.73 1.19 18.27
C GLN A 225 38.11 1.62 18.80
N THR A 226 39.16 0.85 18.49
CA THR A 226 40.54 1.18 18.89
C THR A 226 40.98 2.56 18.37
N LYS A 227 40.58 2.94 17.15
CA LYS A 227 40.88 4.27 16.61
C LYS A 227 40.07 5.37 17.32
N LEU A 228 38.79 5.12 17.64
CA LEU A 228 37.95 6.05 18.40
C LEU A 228 38.49 6.27 19.82
N ASP A 229 39.07 5.25 20.44
CA ASP A 229 39.68 5.34 21.77
C ASP A 229 41.10 5.94 21.77
N SER A 230 41.68 6.16 20.59
CA SER A 230 43.05 6.67 20.43
C SER A 230 43.16 8.19 20.61
N SER A 231 44.39 8.71 20.50
CA SER A 231 44.65 10.17 20.48
C SER A 231 43.88 10.91 19.38
N TRP A 232 43.48 10.22 18.30
CA TRP A 232 42.61 10.80 17.27
C TRP A 232 41.23 11.16 17.84
N GLY A 233 40.59 10.26 18.57
CA GLY A 233 39.25 10.49 19.11
C GLY A 233 39.23 11.55 20.19
N SER A 234 40.25 11.57 21.05
CA SER A 234 40.41 12.63 22.06
C SER A 234 40.48 14.04 21.45
N ARG A 235 41.21 14.21 20.34
CA ARG A 235 41.34 15.48 19.60
C ARG A 235 40.09 15.85 18.81
N ASN A 236 39.30 14.86 18.39
CA ASN A 236 38.11 15.03 17.54
C ASN A 236 36.82 14.67 18.29
N SER A 237 36.70 15.01 19.57
CA SER A 237 35.68 14.48 20.48
C SER A 237 34.22 14.55 19.98
N LEU A 238 33.83 15.60 19.25
CA LEU A 238 32.50 15.69 18.64
C LEU A 238 32.31 14.66 17.51
N LEU A 239 33.27 14.56 16.59
CA LEU A 239 33.21 13.62 15.47
C LEU A 239 33.36 12.18 15.97
N ALA A 240 34.23 11.93 16.95
CA ALA A 240 34.40 10.63 17.59
C ALA A 240 33.11 10.16 18.27
N ARG A 241 32.39 11.04 18.98
CA ARG A 241 31.06 10.71 19.54
C ARG A 241 30.05 10.34 18.47
N SER A 242 30.03 11.08 17.36
CA SER A 242 29.14 10.74 16.23
C SER A 242 29.47 9.37 15.65
N TRP A 243 30.75 9.03 15.49
CA TRP A 243 31.17 7.71 15.02
C TRP A 243 30.89 6.60 16.03
N GLN A 244 31.08 6.85 17.32
CA GLN A 244 30.75 5.90 18.39
C GLN A 244 29.27 5.56 18.35
N GLN A 245 28.38 6.57 18.27
CA GLN A 245 26.94 6.35 18.17
C GLN A 245 26.56 5.47 16.98
N ARG A 246 27.23 5.63 15.83
CA ARG A 246 27.00 4.82 14.63
C ARG A 246 27.50 3.39 14.79
N LEU A 247 28.63 3.19 15.45
CA LEU A 247 29.16 1.87 15.77
C LEU A 247 28.27 1.12 16.76
N ASP A 248 27.83 1.79 17.83
CA ASP A 248 26.92 1.23 18.83
C ASP A 248 25.59 0.82 18.19
N ALA A 249 25.03 1.69 17.35
CA ALA A 249 23.77 1.47 16.63
C ALA A 249 23.83 0.35 15.56
N MET A 250 24.97 -0.31 15.36
CA MET A 250 25.10 -1.45 14.47
C MET A 250 25.56 -2.73 15.19
N ALA A 251 26.00 -2.64 16.45
CA ALA A 251 26.61 -3.75 17.17
C ALA A 251 25.66 -4.96 17.32
N PHE A 252 24.36 -4.71 17.47
CA PHE A 252 23.36 -5.77 17.60
C PHE A 252 23.28 -6.69 16.37
N MET A 253 23.63 -6.18 15.18
CA MET A 253 23.57 -6.94 13.93
C MET A 253 24.50 -8.16 13.94
N PHE A 254 25.63 -8.09 14.67
CA PHE A 254 26.53 -9.24 14.81
C PHE A 254 25.82 -10.43 15.47
N ASN A 255 24.96 -10.17 16.45
CA ASN A 255 24.22 -11.22 17.15
C ASN A 255 23.10 -11.79 16.27
N LEU A 256 22.36 -10.93 15.56
CA LEU A 256 21.29 -11.36 14.65
C LEU A 256 21.84 -12.28 13.56
N GLN A 257 22.96 -11.91 12.93
CA GLN A 257 23.56 -12.73 11.87
C GLN A 257 24.03 -14.11 12.37
N GLN A 258 24.40 -14.25 13.64
CA GLN A 258 24.75 -15.56 14.20
C GLN A 258 23.51 -16.43 14.43
N GLN A 259 22.38 -15.81 14.75
CA GLN A 259 21.12 -16.50 15.09
C GLN A 259 20.27 -16.86 13.87
N THR A 260 20.45 -16.19 12.71
CA THR A 260 19.67 -16.40 11.47
C THR A 260 19.78 -17.78 10.84
N ARG A 261 20.54 -18.70 11.42
CA ARG A 261 20.57 -20.11 11.00
C ARG A 261 19.27 -20.85 11.30
N ALA A 262 18.46 -20.38 12.26
CA ALA A 262 17.12 -20.91 12.47
C ALA A 262 16.11 -20.07 11.66
N THR A 263 15.56 -20.65 10.59
CA THR A 263 14.48 -20.02 9.85
C THR A 263 13.25 -19.92 10.75
N PRO A 264 12.67 -18.72 10.97
CA PRO A 264 11.44 -18.61 11.73
C PRO A 264 10.34 -19.44 11.05
N SER A 265 9.67 -20.30 11.83
CA SER A 265 8.65 -21.25 11.32
C SER A 265 7.34 -20.59 10.90
N ASP A 266 7.08 -19.39 11.43
CA ASP A 266 5.80 -18.73 11.26
C ASP A 266 5.71 -18.14 9.85
N PRO A 267 4.51 -17.99 9.25
CA PRO A 267 4.37 -17.32 7.97
C PRO A 267 4.74 -15.83 8.10
N PHE A 268 5.22 -15.26 7.00
CA PHE A 268 5.42 -13.83 6.85
C PHE A 268 4.34 -13.25 5.93
N LEU A 269 3.71 -12.15 6.34
CA LEU A 269 2.63 -11.53 5.58
C LEU A 269 3.18 -10.55 4.55
N TRP A 270 3.00 -10.87 3.28
CA TRP A 270 3.26 -9.95 2.19
C TRP A 270 1.98 -9.24 1.76
N GLY A 271 2.05 -7.93 1.57
CA GLY A 271 0.94 -7.13 1.09
C GLY A 271 1.34 -6.12 0.03
N VAL A 272 0.35 -5.60 -0.67
CA VAL A 272 0.56 -4.57 -1.67
C VAL A 272 -0.67 -3.69 -1.82
N GLY A 273 -0.46 -2.45 -2.23
CA GLY A 273 -1.53 -1.59 -2.74
C GLY A 273 -1.69 -0.27 -1.99
N ALA A 274 -2.72 0.44 -2.39
CA ALA A 274 -3.10 1.74 -1.84
C ALA A 274 -4.62 1.93 -1.82
N ARG A 275 -5.30 1.31 -2.80
CA ARG A 275 -6.73 1.36 -3.06
C ARG A 275 -7.22 -0.04 -3.35
N LEU A 276 -8.51 -0.30 -3.07
CA LEU A 276 -9.14 -1.59 -3.38
C LEU A 276 -9.73 -1.63 -4.79
N LEU A 277 -10.04 -0.47 -5.36
CA LEU A 277 -10.50 -0.31 -6.74
C LEU A 277 -9.44 0.47 -7.50
N LEU A 278 -9.08 -0.04 -8.67
CA LEU A 278 -8.11 0.57 -9.57
C LEU A 278 -8.79 0.88 -10.90
N ASP A 279 -8.57 2.08 -11.42
CA ASP A 279 -9.02 2.52 -12.74
C ASP A 279 -7.97 2.25 -13.81
N HIS A 280 -8.40 1.99 -15.05
CA HIS A 280 -7.50 1.60 -16.13
C HIS A 280 -7.61 2.52 -17.35
N PRO A 281 -6.53 3.26 -17.72
CA PRO A 281 -5.26 3.42 -16.98
C PRO A 281 -5.45 4.20 -15.67
N VAL A 282 -4.43 4.21 -14.81
CA VAL A 282 -4.50 4.89 -13.51
C VAL A 282 -4.71 6.40 -13.69
N GLY A 283 -5.68 6.96 -12.98
CA GLY A 283 -6.08 8.36 -13.06
C GLY A 283 -7.06 8.68 -14.19
N SER A 284 -7.53 7.67 -14.96
CA SER A 284 -8.56 7.85 -15.99
C SER A 284 -9.96 8.06 -15.41
N GLY A 285 -10.21 7.59 -14.18
CA GLY A 285 -11.54 7.55 -13.59
C GLY A 285 -12.50 6.57 -14.29
N GLN A 286 -11.97 5.63 -15.07
CA GLN A 286 -12.75 4.69 -15.88
C GLN A 286 -12.35 3.24 -15.60
N ASN A 287 -13.23 2.30 -15.93
CA ASN A 287 -12.93 0.85 -15.91
C ASN A 287 -12.44 0.34 -14.54
N TYR A 288 -13.08 0.79 -13.46
CA TYR A 288 -12.73 0.35 -12.12
C TYR A 288 -12.85 -1.16 -11.96
N ALA A 289 -11.77 -1.78 -11.51
CA ALA A 289 -11.72 -3.20 -11.16
C ALA A 289 -11.14 -3.36 -9.75
N PRO A 290 -11.58 -4.38 -9.00
CA PRO A 290 -10.94 -4.71 -7.73
C PRO A 290 -9.47 -5.07 -7.91
N VAL A 291 -8.63 -4.64 -6.96
CA VAL A 291 -7.17 -4.83 -6.99
C VAL A 291 -6.75 -6.28 -7.18
N TRP A 292 -7.53 -7.24 -6.69
CA TRP A 292 -7.22 -8.66 -6.79
C TRP A 292 -7.31 -9.23 -8.21
N GLU A 293 -8.04 -8.59 -9.13
CA GLU A 293 -7.99 -8.96 -10.55
C GLU A 293 -6.57 -8.71 -11.09
N THR A 294 -6.03 -7.51 -10.83
CA THR A 294 -4.66 -7.15 -11.22
C THR A 294 -3.61 -8.03 -10.54
N LEU A 295 -3.80 -8.40 -9.26
CA LEU A 295 -2.89 -9.30 -8.57
C LEU A 295 -2.85 -10.70 -9.21
N SER A 296 -4.03 -11.23 -9.57
CA SER A 296 -4.15 -12.52 -10.25
C SER A 296 -3.50 -12.49 -11.63
N ASP A 297 -3.78 -11.46 -12.43
CA ASP A 297 -3.24 -11.29 -13.78
C ASP A 297 -1.70 -11.20 -13.78
N ASN A 298 -1.13 -10.62 -12.71
CA ASN A 298 0.32 -10.47 -12.54
C ASN A 298 0.96 -11.59 -11.71
N GLN A 299 0.20 -12.62 -11.33
CA GLN A 299 0.67 -13.77 -10.55
C GLN A 299 1.41 -13.37 -9.26
N LEU A 300 0.83 -12.40 -8.54
CA LEU A 300 1.32 -11.92 -7.25
C LEU A 300 0.67 -12.71 -6.09
N ASP A 301 1.41 -13.63 -5.49
CA ASP A 301 0.94 -14.36 -4.29
C ASP A 301 1.22 -13.54 -3.02
N VAL A 302 0.32 -12.60 -2.73
CA VAL A 302 0.30 -11.81 -1.49
C VAL A 302 -0.85 -12.26 -0.59
N GLN A 303 -0.76 -11.90 0.69
CA GLN A 303 -1.70 -12.28 1.75
C GLN A 303 -2.55 -11.10 2.22
N SER A 304 -2.18 -9.89 1.86
CA SER A 304 -2.92 -8.68 2.21
C SER A 304 -2.99 -7.67 1.07
N VAL A 305 -4.04 -6.85 1.14
CA VAL A 305 -4.24 -5.69 0.27
C VAL A 305 -4.38 -4.44 1.12
N THR A 306 -3.75 -3.35 0.68
CA THR A 306 -3.69 -2.12 1.48
C THR A 306 -4.70 -1.09 0.99
N LEU A 307 -5.40 -0.45 1.92
CA LEU A 307 -6.32 0.67 1.71
C LEU A 307 -5.85 1.89 2.51
N TRP A 308 -5.67 3.02 1.84
CA TRP A 308 -5.42 4.31 2.47
C TRP A 308 -6.70 5.12 2.61
N ILE A 309 -6.93 5.66 3.80
CA ILE A 309 -8.07 6.52 4.13
C ILE A 309 -7.50 7.81 4.73
N THR A 310 -7.85 8.96 4.14
CA THR A 310 -7.47 10.29 4.64
C THR A 310 -8.72 11.09 4.99
N GLN A 311 -8.54 12.23 5.66
CA GLN A 311 -9.65 13.16 5.93
C GLN A 311 -10.37 13.69 4.66
N HIS A 312 -9.74 13.56 3.49
CA HIS A 312 -10.28 13.98 2.19
C HIS A 312 -10.77 12.80 1.33
N SER A 313 -10.66 11.57 1.84
CA SER A 313 -11.17 10.41 1.11
C SER A 313 -12.67 10.54 0.85
N ASP A 314 -13.07 10.21 -0.37
CA ASP A 314 -14.47 10.11 -0.71
C ASP A 314 -15.05 8.81 -0.11
N TRP A 315 -15.84 8.96 0.94
CA TRP A 315 -16.45 7.86 1.68
C TRP A 315 -17.45 7.05 0.85
N HIS A 316 -17.93 7.54 -0.30
CA HIS A 316 -18.76 6.76 -1.22
C HIS A 316 -17.98 5.58 -1.83
N TRP A 317 -16.66 5.70 -1.97
CA TRP A 317 -15.78 4.66 -2.50
C TRP A 317 -15.21 3.75 -1.41
N LEU A 318 -15.32 4.14 -0.14
CA LEU A 318 -14.86 3.36 1.02
C LEU A 318 -15.96 2.42 1.50
N ARG A 319 -15.99 1.22 0.94
CA ARG A 319 -17.12 0.31 1.14
C ARG A 319 -16.70 -1.02 1.80
N SER A 320 -17.50 -1.45 2.78
CA SER A 320 -17.25 -2.69 3.53
C SER A 320 -17.35 -3.94 2.67
N ASP A 321 -18.16 -3.92 1.61
CA ASP A 321 -18.29 -5.05 0.69
C ASP A 321 -17.01 -5.33 -0.10
N LEU A 322 -16.23 -4.30 -0.44
CA LEU A 322 -14.94 -4.48 -1.11
C LEU A 322 -13.90 -5.09 -0.16
N LEU A 323 -13.92 -4.68 1.11
CA LEU A 323 -13.08 -5.25 2.16
C LEU A 323 -13.47 -6.72 2.45
N ARG A 324 -14.77 -7.05 2.42
CA ARG A 324 -15.25 -8.45 2.47
C ARG A 324 -14.84 -9.23 1.23
N GLY A 325 -14.92 -8.61 0.05
CA GLY A 325 -14.45 -9.19 -1.22
C GLY A 325 -12.98 -9.59 -1.11
N ALA A 326 -12.14 -8.69 -0.61
CA ALA A 326 -10.72 -8.99 -0.36
C ALA A 326 -10.54 -10.27 0.49
N HIS A 327 -11.29 -10.41 1.58
CA HIS A 327 -11.31 -11.64 2.39
C HIS A 327 -11.67 -12.87 1.56
N GLN A 328 -12.79 -12.83 0.84
CA GLN A 328 -13.27 -13.96 0.03
C GLN A 328 -12.24 -14.39 -1.04
N HIS A 329 -11.40 -13.46 -1.51
CA HIS A 329 -10.30 -13.73 -2.43
C HIS A 329 -8.98 -14.13 -1.74
N GLY A 330 -9.00 -14.33 -0.42
CA GLY A 330 -7.87 -14.81 0.36
C GLY A 330 -6.90 -13.73 0.81
N TYR A 331 -7.34 -12.47 0.88
CA TYR A 331 -6.53 -11.34 1.35
C TYR A 331 -7.09 -10.75 2.65
N VAL A 332 -6.20 -10.44 3.59
CA VAL A 332 -6.57 -9.62 4.76
C VAL A 332 -6.41 -8.14 4.42
N PRO A 333 -7.43 -7.31 4.66
CA PRO A 333 -7.28 -5.87 4.50
C PRO A 333 -6.31 -5.28 5.53
N MET A 334 -5.43 -4.41 5.03
CA MET A 334 -4.55 -3.56 5.85
C MET A 334 -4.92 -2.10 5.58
N ILE A 335 -5.36 -1.38 6.60
CA ILE A 335 -6.02 -0.09 6.46
C ILE A 335 -5.16 0.96 7.14
N ASN A 336 -4.60 1.89 6.36
CA ASN A 336 -3.89 3.05 6.86
C ASN A 336 -4.89 4.21 7.01
N TYR A 337 -5.22 4.58 8.24
CA TYR A 337 -6.11 5.72 8.54
C TYR A 337 -5.28 6.95 8.92
N TRP A 338 -5.15 7.89 7.98
CA TRP A 338 -4.29 9.07 8.04
C TRP A 338 -5.12 10.35 8.01
N PHE A 339 -5.78 10.66 9.13
CA PHE A 339 -6.71 11.78 9.19
C PHE A 339 -5.99 13.12 9.25
N PHE A 340 -4.96 13.26 10.11
CA PHE A 340 -4.34 14.58 10.31
C PHE A 340 -3.41 14.99 9.18
N GLY A 341 -2.88 14.03 8.43
CA GLY A 341 -2.06 14.31 7.26
C GLY A 341 -0.75 15.02 7.61
N ASP A 342 -0.22 15.75 6.64
CA ASP A 342 0.91 16.66 6.84
C ASP A 342 0.58 17.92 7.65
N GLN A 343 -0.70 18.15 8.00
CA GLN A 343 -1.12 19.28 8.84
C GLN A 343 -0.98 18.96 10.34
N ILE A 344 -0.56 17.74 10.68
CA ILE A 344 -0.50 17.26 12.05
C ILE A 344 0.41 18.15 12.91
N SER A 345 -0.15 18.73 13.96
CA SER A 345 0.57 19.51 14.96
C SER A 345 -0.26 19.53 16.24
N PRO A 346 0.32 19.79 17.42
CA PRO A 346 -0.45 19.81 18.67
C PRO A 346 -1.70 20.70 18.62
N SER A 347 -1.58 21.89 18.04
CA SER A 347 -2.70 22.83 17.91
C SER A 347 -3.75 22.33 16.91
N TYR A 348 -3.33 21.78 15.77
CA TYR A 348 -4.26 21.26 14.75
C TYR A 348 -5.01 20.02 15.24
N VAL A 349 -4.33 19.10 15.92
CA VAL A 349 -4.93 17.91 16.53
C VAL A 349 -5.94 18.32 17.59
N GLN A 350 -5.58 19.25 18.48
CA GLN A 350 -6.49 19.74 19.51
C GLN A 350 -7.74 20.39 18.91
N ALA A 351 -7.59 21.20 17.86
CA ALA A 351 -8.71 21.87 17.18
C ALA A 351 -9.63 20.89 16.44
N ASN A 352 -9.09 19.78 15.93
CA ASN A 352 -9.85 18.78 15.16
C ASN A 352 -10.21 17.52 15.95
N ARG A 353 -9.88 17.46 17.25
CA ARG A 353 -10.07 16.28 18.11
C ARG A 353 -11.48 15.71 18.04
N GLN A 354 -12.50 16.55 18.19
CA GLN A 354 -13.89 16.09 18.16
C GLN A 354 -14.30 15.61 16.76
N ARG A 355 -13.86 16.30 15.71
CA ARG A 355 -14.13 15.90 14.32
C ARG A 355 -13.53 14.52 14.01
N TYR A 356 -12.31 14.29 14.49
CA TYR A 356 -11.61 13.02 14.37
C TYR A 356 -12.37 11.89 15.08
N LEU A 357 -12.73 12.08 16.35
CA LEU A 357 -13.49 11.08 17.11
C LEU A 357 -14.88 10.81 16.51
N ASP A 358 -15.53 11.84 16.00
CA ASP A 358 -16.80 11.70 15.30
C ASP A 358 -16.66 10.89 14.01
N GLU A 359 -15.61 11.12 13.23
CA GLU A 359 -15.35 10.33 12.02
C GLU A 359 -15.00 8.87 12.34
N VAL A 360 -14.19 8.63 13.37
CA VAL A 360 -13.92 7.27 13.87
C VAL A 360 -15.23 6.55 14.22
N LYS A 361 -16.10 7.20 15.00
CA LYS A 361 -17.38 6.61 15.46
C LYS A 361 -18.39 6.43 14.34
N LYS A 362 -18.57 7.44 13.48
CA LYS A 362 -19.67 7.52 12.51
C LYS A 362 -19.31 6.92 11.16
N LYS A 363 -18.02 6.78 10.82
CA LYS A 363 -17.57 6.28 9.51
C LYS A 363 -16.61 5.11 9.58
N LEU A 364 -15.48 5.25 10.29
CA LEU A 364 -14.45 4.21 10.32
C LEU A 364 -14.94 2.93 11.01
N ILE A 365 -15.47 3.00 12.23
CA ILE A 365 -16.01 1.83 12.94
C ILE A 365 -17.10 1.12 12.11
N PRO A 366 -18.09 1.82 11.52
CA PRO A 366 -19.04 1.20 10.60
C PRO A 366 -18.44 0.54 9.36
N LEU A 367 -17.27 0.98 8.88
CA LEU A 367 -16.55 0.31 7.79
C LEU A 367 -15.92 -1.01 8.24
N LEU A 368 -15.48 -1.08 9.51
CA LEU A 368 -14.67 -2.16 10.06
C LEU A 368 -15.47 -3.24 10.79
N ARG A 369 -16.52 -2.86 11.54
CA ARG A 369 -17.19 -3.72 12.53
C ARG A 369 -17.65 -5.06 11.99
N ASP A 370 -18.04 -5.11 10.73
CA ASP A 370 -18.66 -6.31 10.19
C ASP A 370 -17.66 -7.17 9.39
N LEU A 371 -16.38 -6.76 9.32
CA LEU A 371 -15.30 -7.54 8.68
C LEU A 371 -14.88 -8.73 9.54
N PRO A 372 -14.48 -9.87 8.94
CA PRO A 372 -13.92 -10.99 9.69
C PRO A 372 -12.68 -10.60 10.51
N GLN A 373 -11.79 -9.81 9.90
CA GLN A 373 -10.57 -9.26 10.48
C GLN A 373 -10.06 -8.08 9.63
N ALA A 374 -9.27 -7.17 10.21
CA ALA A 374 -8.36 -6.30 9.44
C ALA A 374 -7.20 -5.87 10.35
N TYR A 375 -6.12 -5.40 9.73
CA TYR A 375 -5.09 -4.63 10.43
C TYR A 375 -5.35 -3.15 10.19
N LEU A 376 -5.59 -2.39 11.24
CA LEU A 376 -5.81 -0.95 11.19
C LEU A 376 -4.57 -0.24 11.73
N ILE A 377 -3.96 0.60 10.92
CA ILE A 377 -2.85 1.46 11.28
C ILE A 377 -3.40 2.87 11.48
N LEU A 378 -3.26 3.38 12.70
CA LEU A 378 -3.69 4.72 13.07
C LEU A 378 -2.55 5.72 12.86
N GLU A 379 -2.88 6.80 12.15
CA GLU A 379 -2.06 8.00 11.94
C GLU A 379 -0.61 7.67 11.58
N PRO A 380 -0.38 7.06 10.40
CA PRO A 380 0.97 6.89 9.88
C PRO A 380 1.75 8.22 9.89
N GLU A 381 3.01 8.18 10.31
CA GLU A 381 3.90 9.35 10.48
C GLU A 381 3.42 10.38 11.50
N PHE A 382 2.65 9.99 12.54
CA PHE A 382 2.18 10.98 13.52
C PHE A 382 3.31 11.76 14.20
N ASN A 383 4.48 11.14 14.33
CA ASN A 383 5.61 11.56 15.14
C ASN A 383 6.46 12.67 14.47
N LYS A 384 5.79 13.73 14.01
CA LYS A 384 6.39 14.91 13.39
C LYS A 384 5.74 16.19 13.92
N GLN A 385 6.36 17.34 13.60
CA GLN A 385 5.81 18.69 13.84
C GLN A 385 5.41 18.96 15.31
N GLY A 386 6.18 18.41 16.26
CA GLY A 386 6.01 18.61 17.70
C GLY A 386 5.10 17.59 18.38
N ILE A 387 4.45 16.70 17.63
CA ILE A 387 3.65 15.61 18.21
C ILE A 387 4.52 14.61 18.97
N GLU A 388 5.76 14.38 18.53
CA GLU A 388 6.74 13.48 19.14
C GLU A 388 7.07 13.82 20.61
N THR A 389 6.72 15.04 21.06
CA THR A 389 6.88 15.51 22.45
C THR A 389 5.58 15.98 23.10
N TRP A 390 4.43 15.88 22.41
CA TRP A 390 3.17 16.40 22.93
C TRP A 390 2.41 15.36 23.76
N ASP A 391 2.26 15.65 25.05
CA ASP A 391 1.58 14.76 26.02
C ASP A 391 0.08 14.50 25.72
N GLY A 392 -0.53 15.30 24.83
CA GLY A 392 -1.93 15.11 24.42
C GLY A 392 -2.14 14.01 23.38
N TRP A 393 -1.07 13.49 22.76
CA TRP A 393 -1.16 12.46 21.74
C TRP A 393 -1.59 11.10 22.31
N ASP A 394 -0.89 10.61 23.33
CA ASP A 394 -1.15 9.31 23.96
C ASP A 394 -2.61 9.15 24.42
N PRO A 395 -3.20 10.12 25.17
CA PRO A 395 -4.59 10.00 25.62
C PRO A 395 -5.61 9.97 24.47
N LEU A 396 -5.36 10.70 23.38
CA LEU A 396 -6.24 10.66 22.22
C LEU A 396 -6.20 9.29 21.54
N MET A 397 -5.00 8.75 21.30
CA MET A 397 -4.85 7.43 20.68
C MET A 397 -5.44 6.32 21.55
N LEU A 398 -5.28 6.39 22.88
CA LEU A 398 -5.92 5.46 23.81
C LEU A 398 -7.45 5.49 23.71
N GLU A 399 -8.06 6.68 23.60
CA GLU A 399 -9.52 6.80 23.41
C GLU A 399 -9.96 6.15 22.11
N VAL A 400 -9.23 6.38 21.01
CA VAL A 400 -9.54 5.80 19.70
C VAL A 400 -9.41 4.26 19.71
N ILE A 401 -8.31 3.73 20.27
CA ILE A 401 -8.10 2.30 20.43
C ILE A 401 -9.23 1.67 21.26
N ALA A 402 -9.65 2.32 22.35
CA ALA A 402 -10.76 1.85 23.18
C ALA A 402 -12.09 1.82 22.43
N LEU A 403 -12.38 2.85 21.62
CA LEU A 403 -13.58 2.89 20.76
C LEU A 403 -13.59 1.75 19.75
N ILE A 404 -12.48 1.51 19.07
CA ILE A 404 -12.35 0.42 18.09
C ILE A 404 -12.50 -0.93 18.78
N ARG A 405 -11.81 -1.17 19.90
CA ARG A 405 -11.94 -2.43 20.65
C ARG A 405 -13.37 -2.69 21.15
N THR A 406 -14.10 -1.65 21.52
CA THR A 406 -15.49 -1.77 21.99
C THR A 406 -16.44 -2.12 20.85
N HIS A 407 -16.24 -1.55 19.66
CA HIS A 407 -17.23 -1.61 18.57
C HIS A 407 -16.79 -2.42 17.35
N ALA A 408 -15.54 -2.87 17.28
CA ALA A 408 -14.95 -3.70 16.24
C ALA A 408 -13.78 -4.54 16.83
N PRO A 409 -14.05 -5.40 17.85
CA PRO A 409 -13.01 -6.10 18.63
C PRO A 409 -12.12 -7.05 17.82
N GLN A 410 -12.55 -7.47 16.64
CA GLN A 410 -11.81 -8.35 15.74
C GLN A 410 -10.72 -7.62 14.93
N ILE A 411 -10.68 -6.29 14.98
CA ILE A 411 -9.70 -5.48 14.27
C ILE A 411 -8.43 -5.37 15.10
N LYS A 412 -7.28 -5.71 14.49
CA LYS A 412 -5.97 -5.51 15.10
C LYS A 412 -5.55 -4.07 14.88
N VAL A 413 -5.21 -3.35 15.93
CA VAL A 413 -4.89 -1.91 15.88
C VAL A 413 -3.41 -1.68 16.17
N GLY A 414 -2.74 -0.93 15.29
CA GLY A 414 -1.37 -0.47 15.48
C GLY A 414 -1.22 1.03 15.26
N LEU A 415 -0.13 1.60 15.76
CA LEU A 415 0.27 2.99 15.52
C LEU A 415 1.40 3.03 14.50
N GLY A 416 1.29 3.93 13.51
CA GLY A 416 2.28 4.05 12.43
C GLY A 416 3.38 5.07 12.74
N LEU A 417 4.58 4.59 13.07
CA LEU A 417 5.76 5.42 13.25
C LEU A 417 6.33 5.83 11.88
N GLY A 418 6.63 7.11 11.72
CA GLY A 418 7.45 7.61 10.63
C GLY A 418 8.94 7.44 10.92
N ASP A 419 9.75 7.31 9.86
CA ASP A 419 11.20 7.14 9.92
C ASP A 419 11.92 8.50 10.07
N TRP A 420 11.63 9.23 11.15
CA TRP A 420 12.13 10.58 11.39
C TRP A 420 13.26 10.67 12.41
N ASP A 421 13.49 9.59 13.16
CA ASP A 421 14.50 9.55 14.21
C ASP A 421 15.91 9.52 13.61
N GLN A 422 16.68 10.57 13.91
CA GLN A 422 18.10 10.59 13.56
C GLN A 422 18.89 9.61 14.45
N PRO A 423 19.98 9.00 13.95
CA PRO A 423 20.86 8.19 14.80
C PRO A 423 21.29 8.96 16.06
N GLY A 424 21.00 8.39 17.24
CA GLY A 424 21.34 8.98 18.54
C GLY A 424 20.37 10.05 19.07
N SER A 425 19.24 10.29 18.41
CA SER A 425 18.17 11.18 18.91
C SER A 425 17.27 10.47 19.93
N THR A 426 16.53 11.26 20.72
CA THR A 426 15.47 10.72 21.60
C THR A 426 14.39 10.10 20.73
N PRO A 427 14.01 8.83 20.96
CA PRO A 427 13.05 8.17 20.09
C PRO A 427 11.70 8.86 20.08
N SER A 428 11.18 9.06 18.87
CA SER A 428 9.95 9.79 18.55
C SER A 428 8.65 9.15 19.08
N TYR A 429 8.72 7.96 19.68
CA TYR A 429 7.57 7.24 20.24
C TYR A 429 7.25 7.59 21.69
N ASN A 430 7.99 8.49 22.35
CA ASN A 430 7.77 8.81 23.77
C ASN A 430 6.37 9.38 24.05
N SER A 431 5.83 10.22 23.16
CA SER A 431 4.47 10.79 23.28
C SER A 431 3.35 9.78 23.01
N ALA A 432 3.69 8.55 22.59
CA ALA A 432 2.75 7.48 22.25
C ALA A 432 3.00 6.20 23.07
N LYS A 433 3.74 6.27 24.18
CA LYS A 433 4.21 5.07 24.88
C LYS A 433 3.05 4.15 25.31
N LYS A 434 2.02 4.68 25.97
CA LYS A 434 0.92 3.85 26.52
C LYS A 434 0.00 3.36 25.41
N SER A 435 -0.21 4.17 24.37
CA SER A 435 -1.01 3.80 23.21
C SER A 435 -0.31 2.70 22.40
N ILE A 436 1.02 2.76 22.23
CA ILE A 436 1.81 1.64 21.69
C ILE A 436 1.68 0.40 22.57
N GLU A 437 1.77 0.53 23.90
CA GLU A 437 1.53 -0.57 24.84
C GLU A 437 0.10 -1.12 24.79
N ALA A 438 -0.89 -0.31 24.39
CA ALA A 438 -2.27 -0.74 24.20
C ALA A 438 -2.53 -1.37 22.82
N SER A 439 -1.77 -1.01 21.79
CA SER A 439 -1.89 -1.56 20.43
C SER A 439 -1.60 -3.06 20.35
N ASP A 440 -2.07 -3.73 19.30
CA ASP A 440 -1.78 -5.14 19.04
C ASP A 440 -0.42 -5.33 18.35
N PHE A 441 0.03 -4.33 17.61
CA PHE A 441 1.32 -4.28 16.92
C PHE A 441 1.81 -2.84 16.75
N VAL A 442 3.04 -2.66 16.28
CA VAL A 442 3.58 -1.36 15.85
C VAL A 442 3.74 -1.34 14.33
N ALA A 443 3.33 -0.28 13.66
CA ALA A 443 3.59 -0.08 12.25
C ALA A 443 4.75 0.90 12.06
N SER A 444 5.48 0.73 10.96
CA SER A 444 6.48 1.69 10.51
C SER A 444 6.37 1.93 9.02
N MET A 445 6.92 3.06 8.61
CA MET A 445 7.04 3.49 7.23
C MET A 445 8.50 3.48 6.82
N LEU A 446 8.76 3.18 5.55
CA LEU A 446 10.07 3.22 4.93
C LEU A 446 9.88 3.69 3.50
N MET A 447 10.20 4.96 3.27
CA MET A 447 10.07 5.58 1.96
C MET A 447 11.43 6.01 1.42
N LEU A 448 11.65 5.81 0.13
CA LEU A 448 12.91 6.09 -0.53
C LEU A 448 12.67 6.71 -1.90
N SER A 449 13.54 7.65 -2.26
CA SER A 449 13.71 8.08 -3.65
C SER A 449 15.17 8.37 -3.95
N SER A 450 15.48 8.60 -5.22
CA SER A 450 16.81 9.04 -5.63
C SER A 450 17.23 10.36 -4.97
N TYR A 451 16.26 11.22 -4.63
CA TYR A 451 16.50 12.50 -4.00
C TYR A 451 17.00 12.36 -2.56
N THR A 452 16.46 11.41 -1.80
CA THR A 452 16.94 11.15 -0.43
C THR A 452 18.29 10.47 -0.44
N GLU A 453 18.41 9.36 -1.17
CA GLU A 453 19.62 8.55 -1.10
C GLU A 453 20.82 9.23 -1.75
N ARG A 454 20.63 10.18 -2.68
CA ARG A 454 21.75 10.95 -3.26
C ARG A 454 22.51 11.75 -2.21
N ALA A 455 21.82 12.23 -1.17
CA ALA A 455 22.42 13.03 -0.09
C ALA A 455 23.29 12.18 0.86
N HIS A 456 23.25 10.85 0.74
CA HIS A 456 23.94 9.92 1.61
C HIS A 456 24.88 9.00 0.80
N SER A 457 25.98 8.58 1.42
CA SER A 457 26.97 7.68 0.81
C SER A 457 27.57 6.69 1.80
N ALA A 458 26.98 6.61 2.99
CA ALA A 458 27.41 5.70 4.03
C ALA A 458 26.47 4.47 4.08
N PRO A 459 26.99 3.25 4.23
CA PRO A 459 26.17 2.03 4.19
C PRO A 459 25.10 1.93 5.27
N ASP A 460 25.28 2.62 6.38
CA ASP A 460 24.35 2.65 7.51
C ASP A 460 23.11 3.53 7.26
N TRP A 461 23.06 4.25 6.13
CA TRP A 461 21.86 4.90 5.63
C TRP A 461 20.96 3.96 4.82
N SER A 462 21.45 2.76 4.50
CA SER A 462 20.67 1.74 3.81
C SER A 462 19.31 1.57 4.51
N PRO A 463 18.20 1.57 3.75
CA PRO A 463 16.85 1.53 4.30
C PRO A 463 16.62 0.34 5.24
N TRP A 464 17.21 -0.80 4.91
CA TRP A 464 17.07 -2.01 5.70
C TRP A 464 17.86 -1.97 7.00
N ILE A 465 18.97 -1.23 7.05
CA ILE A 465 19.71 -1.00 8.29
C ILE A 465 18.91 -0.07 9.21
N ARG A 466 18.25 0.96 8.67
CA ARG A 466 17.33 1.81 9.44
C ARG A 466 16.18 0.99 10.02
N ALA A 467 15.56 0.13 9.19
CA ALA A 467 14.50 -0.78 9.62
C ALA A 467 14.98 -1.75 10.72
N LEU A 468 16.21 -2.28 10.64
CA LEU A 468 16.77 -3.14 11.68
C LEU A 468 16.95 -2.41 13.01
N ARG A 469 17.44 -1.16 13.00
CA ARG A 469 17.57 -0.36 14.23
C ARG A 469 16.23 -0.09 14.87
N LEU A 470 15.24 0.26 14.05
CA LEU A 470 13.88 0.46 14.56
C LEU A 470 13.35 -0.84 15.18
N GLY A 471 13.47 -1.97 14.48
CA GLY A 471 13.05 -3.27 15.00
C GLY A 471 13.73 -3.62 16.33
N GLU A 472 15.04 -3.34 16.46
CA GLU A 472 15.78 -3.56 17.70
C GLU A 472 15.22 -2.71 18.84
N GLN A 473 15.00 -1.41 18.60
CA GLN A 473 14.44 -0.50 19.58
C GLN A 473 13.03 -0.90 20.01
N LEU A 474 12.16 -1.27 19.05
CA LEU A 474 10.81 -1.72 19.33
C LEU A 474 10.80 -3.02 20.14
N GLN A 475 11.67 -3.96 19.78
CA GLN A 475 11.82 -5.24 20.48
C GLN A 475 12.32 -5.05 21.91
N GLN A 476 13.34 -4.21 22.13
CA GLN A 476 13.87 -3.92 23.46
C GLN A 476 12.85 -3.17 24.34
N ARG A 477 12.08 -2.26 23.74
CA ARG A 477 11.22 -1.34 24.50
C ARG A 477 9.83 -1.90 24.77
N PHE A 478 9.21 -2.48 23.76
CA PHE A 478 7.80 -2.88 23.79
C PHE A 478 7.62 -4.39 23.68
N ASN A 479 8.59 -5.10 23.10
CA ASN A 479 8.52 -6.55 22.84
C ASN A 479 7.21 -6.91 22.10
N LYS A 480 6.92 -6.17 21.03
CA LYS A 480 5.72 -6.32 20.22
C LYS A 480 6.06 -6.71 18.79
N PRO A 481 5.18 -7.48 18.12
CA PRO A 481 5.29 -7.65 16.69
C PRO A 481 5.15 -6.29 15.99
N TRP A 482 5.88 -6.11 14.90
CA TRP A 482 5.79 -4.90 14.10
C TRP A 482 5.71 -5.20 12.61
N MET A 483 5.21 -4.23 11.86
CA MET A 483 5.05 -4.33 10.42
C MET A 483 5.64 -3.12 9.71
N LEU A 484 6.16 -3.35 8.50
CA LEU A 484 6.41 -2.28 7.54
C LEU A 484 5.09 -2.03 6.80
N ALA A 485 4.26 -1.16 7.35
CA ALA A 485 2.92 -0.88 6.81
C ALA A 485 2.94 -0.06 5.51
N TYR A 486 4.08 0.60 5.24
CA TYR A 486 4.30 1.42 4.07
C TYR A 486 5.76 1.35 3.65
N LEU A 487 6.08 0.38 2.79
CA LEU A 487 7.36 0.33 2.10
C LEU A 487 7.19 0.92 0.72
N SER A 488 7.90 2.00 0.42
CA SER A 488 7.76 2.68 -0.87
C SER A 488 9.12 3.11 -1.41
N ILE A 489 9.41 2.72 -2.66
CA ILE A 489 10.69 3.04 -3.30
C ILE A 489 10.36 3.58 -4.69
N ALA A 490 10.62 4.87 -4.90
CA ALA A 490 10.32 5.52 -6.16
C ALA A 490 11.23 5.00 -7.27
N SER A 491 10.68 4.67 -8.43
CA SER A 491 11.47 4.29 -9.60
C SER A 491 11.95 5.48 -10.44
N GLN A 492 11.54 6.72 -10.11
CA GLN A 492 11.94 7.93 -10.82
C GLN A 492 12.81 8.86 -9.95
N PRO A 493 13.67 9.67 -10.60
CA PRO A 493 14.19 9.47 -11.96
C PRO A 493 15.19 8.30 -12.04
N ASN A 494 15.14 7.53 -13.14
CA ASN A 494 16.11 6.47 -13.51
C ASN A 494 16.40 5.40 -12.43
N TRP A 495 15.45 5.14 -11.54
CA TRP A 495 15.62 4.30 -10.36
C TRP A 495 14.89 2.96 -10.44
N GLN A 496 14.33 2.59 -11.59
CA GLN A 496 13.63 1.32 -11.76
C GLN A 496 14.50 0.09 -11.43
N ALA A 497 15.77 0.09 -11.86
CA ALA A 497 16.71 -0.99 -11.50
C ALA A 497 17.04 -0.94 -10.01
N GLN A 498 17.18 0.25 -9.42
CA GLN A 498 17.47 0.41 -8.00
C GLN A 498 16.30 -0.04 -7.13
N GLN A 499 15.06 0.22 -7.53
CA GLN A 499 13.84 -0.25 -6.88
C GLN A 499 13.86 -1.79 -6.74
N ALA A 500 14.24 -2.50 -7.81
CA ALA A 500 14.43 -3.96 -7.78
C ALA A 500 15.61 -4.37 -6.89
N ASN A 501 16.75 -3.68 -6.99
CA ASN A 501 17.93 -3.96 -6.17
C ASN A 501 17.64 -3.82 -4.66
N GLU A 502 16.89 -2.79 -4.25
CA GLU A 502 16.53 -2.62 -2.84
C GLU A 502 15.66 -3.78 -2.34
N LEU A 503 14.72 -4.26 -3.16
CA LEU A 503 13.96 -5.46 -2.85
C LEU A 503 14.86 -6.70 -2.77
N ASP A 504 15.80 -6.89 -3.70
CA ASP A 504 16.72 -8.03 -3.66
C ASP A 504 17.53 -8.06 -2.35
N LYS A 505 18.00 -6.90 -1.87
CA LYS A 505 18.70 -6.77 -0.59
C LYS A 505 17.86 -7.28 0.58
N LEU A 506 16.53 -7.16 0.52
CA LEU A 506 15.64 -7.64 1.57
C LEU A 506 15.83 -9.13 1.82
N THR A 507 16.22 -9.94 0.82
CA THR A 507 16.53 -11.38 1.02
C THR A 507 17.55 -11.60 2.14
N PHE A 508 18.57 -10.73 2.22
CA PHE A 508 19.58 -10.78 3.27
C PHE A 508 19.05 -10.25 4.62
N TYR A 509 18.28 -9.17 4.59
CA TYR A 509 17.85 -8.47 5.81
C TYR A 509 16.60 -9.06 6.47
N LEU A 510 15.71 -9.68 5.70
CA LEU A 510 14.42 -10.17 6.16
C LEU A 510 14.56 -11.16 7.33
N PRO A 511 15.46 -12.17 7.32
CA PRO A 511 15.62 -13.06 8.48
C PRO A 511 15.97 -12.32 9.77
N MET A 512 16.82 -11.29 9.69
CA MET A 512 17.20 -10.46 10.85
C MET A 512 16.03 -9.59 11.31
N LEU A 513 15.30 -8.96 10.37
CA LEU A 513 14.10 -8.18 10.69
C LEU A 513 13.03 -9.04 11.38
N ARG A 514 12.84 -10.29 10.92
CA ARG A 514 11.89 -11.24 11.50
C ARG A 514 12.26 -11.65 12.93
N GLN A 515 13.54 -11.81 13.23
CA GLN A 515 14.00 -12.04 14.62
C GLN A 515 13.69 -10.87 15.55
N LEU A 516 13.62 -9.66 15.00
CA LEU A 516 13.20 -8.46 15.71
C LEU A 516 11.68 -8.25 15.70
N GLY A 517 10.90 -9.29 15.38
CA GLY A 517 9.43 -9.25 15.43
C GLY A 517 8.75 -8.67 14.18
N LEU A 518 9.47 -8.45 13.08
CA LEU A 518 8.82 -8.07 11.81
C LEU A 518 7.97 -9.24 11.30
N PHE A 519 6.65 -9.09 11.30
CA PHE A 519 5.72 -10.14 10.87
C PHE A 519 5.06 -9.88 9.52
N ALA A 520 5.08 -8.62 9.05
CA ALA A 520 4.42 -8.21 7.81
C ALA A 520 5.14 -7.06 7.10
N LEU A 521 4.99 -7.02 5.78
CA LEU A 521 5.47 -5.94 4.90
C LEU A 521 4.44 -5.65 3.81
N ASN A 522 4.07 -4.39 3.67
CA ASN A 522 3.18 -3.89 2.63
C ASN A 522 3.92 -2.98 1.67
N TRP A 523 3.96 -3.38 0.41
CA TRP A 523 4.49 -2.55 -0.66
C TRP A 523 3.47 -1.49 -1.09
N PHE A 524 3.88 -0.24 -1.07
CA PHE A 524 3.16 0.86 -1.67
C PHE A 524 3.88 1.34 -2.93
N SER A 525 3.27 1.30 -4.10
CA SER A 525 1.89 0.87 -4.46
C SER A 525 1.92 -0.24 -5.51
N LEU A 526 0.74 -0.80 -5.86
CA LEU A 526 0.69 -1.78 -6.96
C LEU A 526 1.01 -1.11 -8.30
N THR A 527 0.43 0.06 -8.54
CA THR A 527 0.56 0.85 -9.76
C THR A 527 1.11 2.24 -9.47
N ASP A 528 1.80 2.83 -10.44
CA ASP A 528 2.15 4.25 -10.40
C ASP A 528 0.91 5.13 -10.38
N GLU A 529 1.04 6.29 -9.75
CA GLU A 529 -0.05 7.26 -9.53
C GLU A 529 0.36 8.61 -10.11
N PRO A 530 0.07 8.90 -11.40
CA PRO A 530 0.57 10.09 -12.09
C PRO A 530 0.21 11.42 -11.43
N ASN A 531 -0.88 11.45 -10.66
CA ASN A 531 -1.37 12.63 -9.97
C ASN A 531 -0.95 12.70 -8.50
N GLN A 532 -0.14 11.74 -8.02
CA GLN A 532 0.36 11.76 -6.65
C GLN A 532 1.36 12.91 -6.46
N THR A 533 1.21 13.60 -5.34
CA THR A 533 2.08 14.70 -4.91
C THR A 533 2.41 14.52 -3.43
N GLY A 534 3.55 15.04 -2.99
CA GLY A 534 4.05 14.82 -1.64
C GLY A 534 5.49 15.29 -1.47
N TRP A 535 6.10 14.87 -0.37
CA TRP A 535 7.44 15.30 0.02
C TRP A 535 8.52 14.91 -1.01
N PHE A 536 8.35 13.78 -1.69
CA PHE A 536 9.28 13.27 -2.69
C PHE A 536 9.15 13.94 -4.06
N SER A 537 8.40 15.05 -4.20
CA SER A 537 8.21 15.75 -5.47
C SER A 537 7.58 14.80 -6.52
N ASP A 538 7.97 14.93 -7.78
CA ASP A 538 7.63 14.08 -8.91
C ASP A 538 7.97 12.58 -8.73
N ALA A 539 8.86 12.22 -7.81
CA ALA A 539 9.16 10.81 -7.54
C ALA A 539 7.96 10.08 -6.89
N GLU A 540 7.05 10.82 -6.23
CA GLU A 540 5.80 10.32 -5.66
C GLU A 540 4.94 9.55 -6.66
N GLN A 541 5.08 9.87 -7.95
CA GLN A 541 4.27 9.28 -9.01
C GLN A 541 4.71 7.86 -9.38
N SER A 542 5.81 7.36 -8.81
CA SER A 542 6.58 6.24 -9.37
C SER A 542 6.83 5.07 -8.42
N PHE A 543 6.00 4.93 -7.38
CA PHE A 543 6.14 3.89 -6.36
C PHE A 543 5.61 2.51 -6.76
N GLY A 544 4.90 2.41 -7.89
CA GLY A 544 4.26 1.19 -8.37
C GLY A 544 5.25 0.07 -8.69
N LEU A 545 4.80 -1.18 -8.53
CA LEU A 545 5.41 -2.36 -9.18
C LEU A 545 5.03 -2.43 -10.67
N LEU A 546 3.89 -1.83 -11.01
CA LEU A 546 3.41 -1.58 -12.36
C LEU A 546 3.47 -0.08 -12.64
N ASP A 547 3.63 0.31 -13.90
CA ASP A 547 3.42 1.71 -14.29
C ASP A 547 1.92 2.07 -14.34
N ALA A 548 1.60 3.31 -14.69
CA ALA A 548 0.22 3.80 -14.75
C ALA A 548 -0.62 3.16 -15.86
N ASN A 549 0.03 2.46 -16.81
CA ASN A 549 -0.57 1.69 -17.89
C ASN A 549 -0.55 0.18 -17.60
N TYR A 550 -0.34 -0.20 -16.33
CA TYR A 550 -0.31 -1.57 -15.87
C TYR A 550 0.81 -2.42 -16.49
N GLN A 551 1.86 -1.79 -17.03
CA GLN A 551 3.03 -2.50 -17.51
C GLN A 551 3.95 -2.85 -16.34
N ALA A 552 4.44 -4.08 -16.31
CA ALA A 552 5.33 -4.57 -15.26
C ALA A 552 6.67 -3.81 -15.25
N LYS A 553 7.08 -3.33 -14.08
CA LYS A 553 8.45 -2.87 -13.84
C LYS A 553 9.35 -4.00 -13.38
N THR A 554 10.65 -3.75 -13.39
CA THR A 554 11.69 -4.72 -12.96
C THR A 554 11.46 -5.19 -11.52
N ALA A 555 11.00 -4.29 -10.64
CA ALA A 555 10.71 -4.60 -9.23
C ALA A 555 9.59 -5.63 -9.06
N LEU A 556 8.64 -5.75 -10.00
CA LEU A 556 7.58 -6.77 -9.93
C LEU A 556 8.16 -8.18 -9.89
N THR A 557 9.15 -8.47 -10.75
CA THR A 557 9.78 -9.80 -10.84
C THR A 557 10.49 -10.16 -9.54
N THR A 558 11.26 -9.23 -8.98
CA THR A 558 11.92 -9.41 -7.68
C THR A 558 10.89 -9.62 -6.58
N TYR A 559 9.85 -8.79 -6.52
CA TYR A 559 8.81 -8.89 -5.51
C TYR A 559 8.11 -10.24 -5.55
N ARG A 560 7.74 -10.72 -6.75
CA ARG A 560 7.16 -12.06 -6.95
C ARG A 560 8.07 -13.19 -6.47
N SER A 561 9.37 -13.07 -6.70
CA SER A 561 10.35 -14.06 -6.23
C SER A 561 10.41 -14.09 -4.70
N LEU A 562 10.48 -12.91 -4.07
CA LEU A 562 10.49 -12.76 -2.61
C LEU A 562 9.23 -13.34 -1.98
N THR A 563 8.05 -13.00 -2.49
CA THR A 563 6.81 -13.54 -1.94
C THR A 563 6.77 -15.06 -2.10
N ALA A 564 7.03 -15.60 -3.30
CA ALA A 564 7.00 -17.05 -3.55
C ALA A 564 7.96 -17.85 -2.64
N GLN A 565 9.16 -17.34 -2.36
CA GLN A 565 10.11 -18.01 -1.46
C GLN A 565 9.62 -18.09 -0.01
N HIS A 566 8.74 -17.18 0.39
CA HIS A 566 8.27 -17.03 1.77
C HIS A 566 6.77 -17.37 1.94
N THR A 567 6.05 -17.71 0.86
CA THR A 567 4.65 -18.12 0.87
C THR A 567 4.42 -19.63 0.78
N THR A 568 5.47 -20.43 0.54
CA THR A 568 5.35 -21.89 0.40
C THR A 568 4.89 -22.56 1.70
N ASN A 569 3.56 -22.69 1.85
CA ASN A 569 2.85 -23.57 2.77
C ASN A 569 3.50 -23.68 4.15
N ALA A 570 3.53 -22.55 4.86
CA ALA A 570 3.70 -22.55 6.30
C ALA A 570 2.80 -23.64 6.91
N SER A 571 3.34 -24.32 7.92
CA SER A 571 2.63 -25.37 8.63
C SER A 571 1.17 -24.97 8.89
N THR A 572 0.24 -25.92 8.71
CA THR A 572 -1.17 -25.67 9.01
C THR A 572 -1.27 -25.05 10.42
N PRO A 573 -1.88 -23.85 10.57
CA PRO A 573 -1.94 -23.20 11.86
C PRO A 573 -2.59 -24.08 12.91
N LYS A 574 -2.17 -23.90 14.16
CA LYS A 574 -2.87 -24.50 15.29
C LYS A 574 -4.15 -23.71 15.54
N ILE A 575 -5.25 -24.42 15.74
CA ILE A 575 -6.50 -23.82 16.19
C ILE A 575 -6.39 -23.58 17.70
N GLU A 576 -6.36 -22.32 18.10
CA GLU A 576 -6.29 -21.91 19.51
C GLU A 576 -7.69 -21.88 20.12
N ASP A 577 -8.66 -21.36 19.37
CA ASP A 577 -10.08 -21.37 19.72
C ASP A 577 -10.93 -21.65 18.47
N PHE A 578 -12.03 -22.40 18.67
CA PHE A 578 -13.07 -22.59 17.66
C PHE A 578 -14.41 -22.85 18.35
N SER A 579 -15.33 -21.90 18.22
CA SER A 579 -16.65 -21.95 18.83
C SER A 579 -17.74 -21.71 17.80
N VAL A 580 -18.88 -22.38 18.02
CA VAL A 580 -20.12 -22.19 17.26
C VAL A 580 -21.22 -21.96 18.28
N GLU A 581 -21.73 -20.74 18.33
CA GLU A 581 -22.73 -20.32 19.30
C GLU A 581 -24.04 -19.95 18.62
N LYS A 582 -25.17 -20.40 19.18
CA LYS A 582 -26.50 -19.97 18.73
C LYS A 582 -26.82 -18.63 19.34
N GLN A 583 -26.94 -17.62 18.50
CA GLN A 583 -27.38 -16.29 18.87
C GLN A 583 -28.88 -16.15 18.61
N GLN A 584 -29.62 -15.74 19.64
CA GLN A 584 -31.02 -15.33 19.51
C GLN A 584 -31.05 -13.92 18.90
N GLY A 585 -31.03 -13.83 17.58
CA GLY A 585 -31.12 -12.56 16.87
C GLY A 585 -32.57 -12.09 16.70
N ASN A 586 -32.78 -10.78 16.83
CA ASN A 586 -33.93 -10.09 16.23
C ASN A 586 -33.44 -9.59 14.86
N PRO A 587 -34.03 -9.95 13.71
CA PRO A 587 -35.29 -10.68 13.57
C PRO A 587 -35.18 -12.20 13.63
N LEU A 588 -33.96 -12.76 13.50
CA LEU A 588 -33.76 -14.17 13.22
C LEU A 588 -32.58 -14.77 13.99
N PRO A 589 -32.71 -16.04 14.44
CA PRO A 589 -31.61 -16.76 15.05
C PRO A 589 -30.48 -16.97 14.03
N HIS A 590 -29.25 -16.87 14.50
CA HIS A 590 -28.06 -17.08 13.69
C HIS A 590 -27.00 -17.84 14.49
N TRP A 591 -26.03 -18.43 13.80
CA TRP A 591 -24.81 -18.91 14.44
C TRP A 591 -23.75 -17.84 14.39
N GLN A 592 -23.05 -17.67 15.50
CA GLN A 592 -21.78 -16.98 15.52
C GLN A 592 -20.69 -18.04 15.53
N VAL A 593 -19.85 -18.03 14.49
CA VAL A 593 -18.69 -18.90 14.39
C VAL A 593 -17.46 -18.05 14.64
N ASN A 594 -16.69 -18.40 15.67
CA ASN A 594 -15.43 -17.74 15.99
C ASN A 594 -14.29 -18.74 15.83
N ALA A 595 -13.17 -18.27 15.32
CA ALA A 595 -11.93 -19.02 15.31
C ALA A 595 -10.73 -18.11 15.56
N THR A 596 -9.74 -18.63 16.29
CA THR A 596 -8.41 -18.02 16.45
C THR A 596 -7.35 -19.06 16.10
N MET A 597 -6.33 -18.63 15.37
CA MET A 597 -5.26 -19.45 14.81
C MET A 597 -3.91 -18.90 15.28
N SER A 598 -2.91 -19.78 15.43
CA SER A 598 -1.55 -19.38 15.83
C SER A 598 -0.87 -18.40 14.87
N HIS A 599 -1.33 -18.37 13.62
CA HIS A 599 -0.83 -17.49 12.58
C HIS A 599 -1.82 -17.41 11.41
N TRP A 600 -1.56 -16.47 10.50
CA TRP A 600 -2.41 -16.24 9.33
C TRP A 600 -2.59 -17.49 8.45
N SER A 601 -3.80 -17.67 7.94
CA SER A 601 -4.12 -18.68 6.94
C SER A 601 -5.29 -18.25 6.06
N ARG A 602 -5.37 -18.86 4.88
CA ARG A 602 -6.63 -18.92 4.12
C ARG A 602 -7.52 -19.94 4.81
N TRP A 603 -8.75 -19.57 5.09
CA TRP A 603 -9.73 -20.43 5.74
C TRP A 603 -10.96 -20.64 4.85
N GLU A 604 -11.54 -21.83 4.93
CA GLU A 604 -12.83 -22.17 4.33
C GLU A 604 -13.71 -22.76 5.43
N LEU A 605 -14.88 -22.18 5.62
CA LEU A 605 -15.91 -22.71 6.51
C LEU A 605 -16.98 -23.35 5.63
N SER A 606 -17.22 -24.64 5.85
CA SER A 606 -18.25 -25.43 5.16
C SER A 606 -19.36 -25.79 6.14
N ILE A 607 -20.62 -25.62 5.74
CA ILE A 607 -21.79 -26.05 6.51
C ILE A 607 -22.55 -27.05 5.66
N SER A 608 -22.77 -28.25 6.18
CA SER A 608 -23.40 -29.34 5.44
C SER A 608 -24.51 -30.04 6.21
N GLN A 609 -25.50 -30.53 5.47
CA GLN A 609 -26.56 -31.45 5.90
C GLN A 609 -26.86 -32.33 4.70
N ASP A 610 -26.81 -33.64 4.92
CA ASP A 610 -26.91 -34.64 3.85
C ASP A 610 -25.89 -34.39 2.72
N SER A 611 -26.35 -34.29 1.47
CA SER A 611 -25.50 -34.02 0.30
C SER A 611 -25.23 -32.53 0.05
N ASN A 612 -25.88 -31.63 0.78
CA ASN A 612 -25.78 -30.20 0.52
C ASN A 612 -24.66 -29.60 1.36
N THR A 613 -23.77 -28.83 0.72
CA THR A 613 -22.65 -28.17 1.39
C THR A 613 -22.53 -26.73 0.92
N TRP A 614 -22.53 -25.81 1.87
CA TRP A 614 -22.37 -24.39 1.64
C TRP A 614 -21.03 -23.93 2.17
N THR A 615 -20.27 -23.26 1.32
CA THR A 615 -18.91 -22.80 1.67
C THR A 615 -18.82 -21.29 1.68
N THR A 616 -18.06 -20.75 2.63
CA THR A 616 -17.58 -19.37 2.67
C THR A 616 -16.09 -19.36 2.97
N ARG A 617 -15.38 -18.36 2.45
CA ARG A 617 -13.92 -18.29 2.51
C ARG A 617 -13.45 -16.98 3.09
N GLY A 618 -12.22 -16.97 3.54
CA GLY A 618 -11.57 -15.76 4.00
C GLY A 618 -10.08 -15.96 4.24
N ALA A 619 -9.45 -14.93 4.81
CA ALA A 619 -8.08 -15.00 5.26
C ALA A 619 -7.93 -14.29 6.60
N GLY A 620 -6.94 -14.70 7.39
CA GLY A 620 -6.71 -14.12 8.71
C GLY A 620 -6.06 -15.09 9.67
N ASP A 621 -5.68 -14.58 10.83
CA ASP A 621 -5.34 -15.38 12.02
C ASP A 621 -6.52 -15.48 13.01
N ALA A 622 -7.60 -14.75 12.75
CA ALA A 622 -8.86 -14.89 13.46
C ALA A 622 -10.03 -14.52 12.55
N PHE A 623 -11.22 -14.99 12.91
CA PHE A 623 -12.46 -14.48 12.32
C PHE A 623 -13.63 -14.62 13.28
N THR A 624 -14.59 -13.71 13.14
CA THR A 624 -15.95 -13.83 13.67
C THR A 624 -16.92 -13.72 12.51
N LEU A 625 -17.75 -14.75 12.32
CA LEU A 625 -18.76 -14.78 11.27
C LEU A 625 -20.13 -14.97 11.88
N SER A 626 -21.04 -14.03 11.61
CA SER A 626 -22.46 -14.23 11.84
C SER A 626 -23.05 -14.91 10.62
N TRP A 627 -23.55 -16.11 10.83
CA TRP A 627 -24.19 -16.92 9.82
C TRP A 627 -25.68 -17.05 10.16
N TYR A 628 -26.51 -16.33 9.42
CA TYR A 628 -27.96 -16.36 9.60
C TYR A 628 -28.47 -17.59 8.88
N GLY A 629 -29.02 -18.60 9.56
CA GLY A 629 -29.31 -19.87 8.86
C GLY A 629 -30.48 -19.83 7.86
N GLN A 630 -30.94 -18.65 7.46
CA GLN A 630 -31.68 -18.44 6.21
C GLN A 630 -30.78 -18.49 4.97
N MET A 631 -29.47 -18.43 5.18
CA MET A 631 -28.39 -18.69 4.23
C MET A 631 -28.20 -20.19 4.00
N LEU A 632 -28.95 -21.02 4.73
CA LEU A 632 -29.25 -22.37 4.30
C LEU A 632 -30.46 -22.30 3.39
N PRO A 633 -30.31 -22.49 2.07
CA PRO A 633 -31.47 -22.72 1.22
C PRO A 633 -32.31 -23.88 1.74
N ASN A 634 -33.49 -24.06 1.15
CA ASN A 634 -34.50 -25.09 1.43
C ASN A 634 -34.01 -26.54 1.66
N TRP A 635 -32.72 -26.85 1.48
CA TRP A 635 -32.13 -28.13 1.84
C TRP A 635 -31.93 -28.33 3.34
N ALA A 636 -31.69 -27.26 4.12
CA ALA A 636 -31.45 -27.47 5.53
C ALA A 636 -32.77 -27.55 6.28
N GLU A 637 -33.28 -28.76 6.36
CA GLU A 637 -34.42 -29.09 7.19
C GLU A 637 -34.05 -28.93 8.67
N THR A 638 -35.06 -28.78 9.52
CA THR A 638 -34.87 -28.88 10.97
C THR A 638 -34.18 -30.21 11.27
N GLY A 639 -32.96 -30.17 11.79
CA GLY A 639 -32.11 -31.35 11.79
C GLY A 639 -30.69 -31.08 12.25
N THR A 640 -29.80 -32.02 11.94
CA THR A 640 -28.39 -31.95 12.31
C THR A 640 -27.57 -31.40 11.17
N VAL A 641 -26.74 -30.40 11.46
CA VAL A 641 -25.78 -29.83 10.51
C VAL A 641 -24.35 -30.09 10.97
N THR A 642 -23.43 -30.12 10.02
CA THR A 642 -21.99 -30.22 10.26
C THR A 642 -21.31 -28.94 9.81
N ILE A 643 -20.54 -28.32 10.69
CA ILE A 643 -19.73 -27.14 10.43
C ILE A 643 -18.27 -27.59 10.42
N GLN A 644 -17.59 -27.45 9.29
CA GLN A 644 -16.21 -27.85 9.08
C GLN A 644 -15.34 -26.63 8.76
N LEU A 645 -14.24 -26.48 9.48
CA LEU A 645 -13.20 -25.50 9.19
C LEU A 645 -12.03 -26.19 8.46
N LYS A 646 -11.66 -25.64 7.31
CA LYS A 646 -10.43 -25.99 6.58
C LYS A 646 -9.46 -24.81 6.60
N LEU A 647 -8.18 -25.10 6.80
CA LEU A 647 -7.09 -24.15 6.71
C LEU A 647 -6.15 -24.58 5.58
N ASN A 648 -5.90 -23.70 4.61
CA ASN A 648 -5.11 -24.00 3.42
C ASN A 648 -5.54 -25.33 2.76
N ASN A 649 -6.85 -25.48 2.55
CA ASN A 649 -7.51 -26.66 1.98
C ASN A 649 -7.43 -27.96 2.82
N LYS A 650 -6.91 -27.92 4.06
CA LYS A 650 -6.88 -29.07 4.97
C LYS A 650 -7.94 -28.93 6.06
N SER A 651 -8.82 -29.93 6.20
CA SER A 651 -9.77 -29.98 7.32
C SER A 651 -9.05 -30.09 8.66
N VAL A 652 -9.35 -29.17 9.58
CA VAL A 652 -8.70 -29.09 10.90
C VAL A 652 -9.68 -29.21 12.07
N LYS A 653 -10.94 -28.81 11.88
CA LYS A 653 -11.96 -28.82 12.93
C LYS A 653 -13.33 -29.11 12.33
N GLN A 654 -14.15 -29.81 13.10
CA GLN A 654 -15.53 -30.12 12.74
C GLN A 654 -16.39 -30.08 14.01
N VAL A 655 -17.57 -29.49 13.90
CA VAL A 655 -18.59 -29.41 14.96
C VAL A 655 -19.93 -29.78 14.36
N THR A 656 -20.72 -30.56 15.10
CA THR A 656 -22.08 -30.93 14.72
C THR A 656 -23.05 -30.22 15.65
N THR A 657 -24.07 -29.58 15.10
CA THR A 657 -25.09 -28.84 15.87
C THR A 657 -26.48 -29.02 15.26
N SER A 658 -27.52 -28.59 15.95
CA SER A 658 -28.89 -28.65 15.43
C SER A 658 -29.33 -27.34 14.79
N TRP A 659 -30.01 -27.43 13.67
CA TRP A 659 -30.65 -26.33 12.96
C TRP A 659 -32.17 -26.44 13.07
N ILE A 660 -32.86 -25.29 13.11
CA ILE A 660 -34.31 -25.21 13.06
C ILE A 660 -34.66 -24.37 11.83
N ALA A 661 -35.21 -25.01 10.80
CA ALA A 661 -35.55 -24.35 9.56
C ALA A 661 -36.69 -23.33 9.76
N SER A 662 -36.58 -22.16 9.13
CA SER A 662 -37.69 -21.24 8.99
C SER A 662 -38.33 -21.41 7.61
N SER A 663 -39.62 -21.77 7.55
CA SER A 663 -40.37 -21.77 6.28
C SER A 663 -40.70 -20.34 5.89
N LEU A 664 -39.85 -19.72 5.07
CA LEU A 664 -40.14 -18.41 4.50
C LEU A 664 -40.47 -18.54 3.00
N PRO A 665 -41.48 -17.81 2.51
CA PRO A 665 -41.85 -17.84 1.09
C PRO A 665 -40.71 -17.32 0.22
N ARG A 666 -40.48 -18.03 -0.88
CA ARG A 666 -39.45 -17.74 -1.89
C ARG A 666 -40.10 -17.55 -3.24
N MET A 667 -39.63 -16.56 -4.01
CA MET A 667 -40.08 -16.38 -5.38
C MET A 667 -39.17 -17.19 -6.31
N GLU A 668 -39.74 -18.17 -7.01
CA GLU A 668 -39.11 -18.81 -8.16
C GLU A 668 -39.11 -17.82 -9.33
N ILE A 669 -37.93 -17.46 -9.83
CA ILE A 669 -37.72 -16.51 -10.92
C ILE A 669 -37.43 -17.27 -12.21
N ASN A 670 -36.45 -18.17 -12.16
CA ASN A 670 -35.97 -18.99 -13.28
C ASN A 670 -35.75 -18.20 -14.60
N GLU A 671 -35.19 -17.00 -14.49
CA GLU A 671 -35.02 -16.06 -15.59
C GLU A 671 -33.57 -16.04 -16.08
N GLN A 672 -33.36 -16.14 -17.39
CA GLN A 672 -32.03 -16.01 -18.00
C GLN A 672 -31.67 -14.54 -18.16
N ALA A 673 -30.49 -14.14 -17.67
CA ALA A 673 -29.93 -12.81 -17.81
C ALA A 673 -28.67 -12.84 -18.69
N ASN A 674 -28.55 -11.88 -19.60
CA ASN A 674 -27.36 -11.64 -20.42
C ASN A 674 -27.01 -10.15 -20.30
N LEU A 675 -26.03 -9.82 -19.45
CA LEU A 675 -25.66 -8.45 -19.11
C LEU A 675 -24.35 -8.05 -19.77
N ALA A 676 -24.40 -7.10 -20.72
CA ALA A 676 -23.20 -6.40 -21.18
C ALA A 676 -22.66 -5.46 -20.09
N THR A 677 -21.53 -4.81 -20.33
CA THR A 677 -20.96 -3.80 -19.43
C THR A 677 -22.00 -2.72 -19.10
N TRP A 678 -22.16 -2.44 -17.82
CA TRP A 678 -23.12 -1.49 -17.23
C TRP A 678 -24.60 -1.82 -17.44
N HIS A 679 -24.94 -2.96 -18.05
CA HIS A 679 -26.33 -3.40 -18.13
C HIS A 679 -26.80 -3.95 -16.78
N THR A 680 -28.10 -3.75 -16.53
CA THR A 680 -28.75 -4.10 -15.28
C THR A 680 -29.89 -5.07 -15.53
N TRP A 681 -29.87 -6.20 -14.84
CA TRP A 681 -31.07 -7.01 -14.62
C TRP A 681 -31.86 -6.40 -13.46
N GLN A 682 -33.19 -6.28 -13.59
CA GLN A 682 -34.05 -5.68 -12.56
C GLN A 682 -35.34 -6.46 -12.34
N LYS A 683 -35.78 -6.53 -11.08
CA LYS A 683 -37.06 -7.17 -10.72
C LYS A 683 -37.69 -6.50 -9.50
N LEU A 684 -39.00 -6.25 -9.56
CA LEU A 684 -39.73 -5.85 -8.36
C LEU A 684 -39.82 -7.05 -7.40
N PRO A 685 -39.53 -6.85 -6.10
CA PRO A 685 -39.83 -7.87 -5.11
C PRO A 685 -41.34 -8.12 -5.01
N TRP A 686 -41.75 -9.33 -4.65
CA TRP A 686 -43.18 -9.66 -4.41
C TRP A 686 -43.79 -8.85 -3.26
N ARG A 687 -42.96 -8.37 -2.33
CA ARG A 687 -43.34 -7.45 -1.26
C ARG A 687 -42.63 -6.12 -1.47
N SER A 688 -43.37 -5.03 -1.32
CA SER A 688 -42.76 -3.70 -1.27
C SER A 688 -41.74 -3.66 -0.15
N LEU A 689 -40.55 -3.15 -0.47
CA LEU A 689 -39.50 -2.91 0.52
C LEU A 689 -39.55 -1.44 0.90
N GLU A 690 -39.85 -1.17 2.17
CA GLU A 690 -39.80 0.19 2.72
C GLU A 690 -38.35 0.70 2.70
N PRO A 691 -38.03 1.82 2.00
CA PRO A 691 -36.68 2.35 1.94
C PRO A 691 -36.05 2.61 3.31
N SER A 692 -36.88 2.95 4.30
CA SER A 692 -36.43 3.20 5.67
C SER A 692 -35.81 1.99 6.37
N LEU A 693 -35.94 0.78 5.83
CA LEU A 693 -35.29 -0.43 6.35
C LEU A 693 -33.83 -0.54 5.94
N LEU A 694 -33.43 0.09 4.84
CA LEU A 694 -32.07 0.06 4.35
C LEU A 694 -31.14 0.82 5.31
N GLY A 695 -29.96 0.26 5.56
CA GLY A 695 -28.97 0.83 6.48
C GLY A 695 -29.26 0.62 7.97
N ARG A 696 -30.44 0.11 8.33
CA ARG A 696 -30.79 -0.16 9.73
C ARG A 696 -30.25 -1.52 10.18
N PRO A 697 -29.59 -1.63 11.35
CA PRO A 697 -29.24 -2.92 11.93
C PRO A 697 -30.50 -3.79 12.08
N ASN A 698 -30.37 -5.10 11.86
CA ASN A 698 -31.46 -6.05 12.10
C ASN A 698 -32.74 -5.80 11.27
N SER A 699 -32.66 -5.09 10.14
CA SER A 699 -33.83 -4.80 9.30
C SER A 699 -34.15 -5.89 8.27
N GLY A 700 -33.30 -6.91 8.16
CA GLY A 700 -33.49 -8.02 7.25
C GLY A 700 -32.33 -8.24 6.29
N SER A 701 -32.58 -9.00 5.22
CA SER A 701 -31.62 -9.22 4.13
C SER A 701 -32.29 -9.48 2.78
N LEU A 702 -31.50 -9.33 1.72
CA LEU A 702 -31.81 -9.73 0.35
C LEU A 702 -31.01 -10.98 0.01
N GLU A 703 -31.68 -12.00 -0.56
CA GLU A 703 -31.02 -13.17 -1.13
C GLU A 703 -31.40 -13.38 -2.60
N LEU A 704 -30.39 -13.61 -3.44
CA LEU A 704 -30.52 -14.07 -4.81
C LEU A 704 -29.74 -15.37 -5.01
N VAL A 705 -30.33 -16.37 -5.65
CA VAL A 705 -29.59 -17.56 -6.11
C VAL A 705 -29.46 -17.54 -7.61
N VAL A 706 -28.22 -17.67 -8.07
CA VAL A 706 -27.85 -17.64 -9.48
C VAL A 706 -27.10 -18.90 -9.88
N THR A 707 -27.21 -19.27 -11.16
CA THR A 707 -26.43 -20.36 -11.77
C THR A 707 -25.75 -19.89 -13.06
N GLY A 708 -24.68 -20.59 -13.46
CA GLY A 708 -23.91 -20.27 -14.67
C GLY A 708 -22.83 -19.21 -14.48
N LEU A 709 -22.52 -18.81 -13.24
CA LEU A 709 -21.41 -17.92 -12.90
C LEU A 709 -20.27 -18.69 -12.24
N ASN A 710 -19.04 -18.25 -12.48
CA ASN A 710 -17.85 -18.68 -11.75
C ASN A 710 -17.35 -17.58 -10.78
N THR A 711 -16.27 -17.87 -10.03
CA THR A 711 -15.69 -16.91 -9.07
C THR A 711 -15.32 -15.58 -9.69
N ASP A 712 -14.61 -15.63 -10.82
CA ASP A 712 -14.00 -14.43 -11.41
C ASP A 712 -15.08 -13.53 -12.01
N GLN A 713 -16.19 -14.13 -12.47
CA GLN A 713 -17.34 -13.40 -12.95
C GLN A 713 -18.09 -12.65 -11.84
N LEU A 714 -17.96 -13.04 -10.57
CA LEU A 714 -18.58 -12.32 -9.45
C LEU A 714 -17.90 -10.97 -9.14
N ASN A 715 -16.64 -10.79 -9.54
CA ASN A 715 -15.85 -9.61 -9.16
C ASN A 715 -16.42 -8.30 -9.71
N GLY A 716 -17.01 -8.35 -10.90
CA GLY A 716 -17.71 -7.21 -11.49
C GLY A 716 -19.23 -7.36 -11.48
N LEU A 717 -19.79 -8.18 -10.59
CA LEU A 717 -21.23 -8.20 -10.35
C LEU A 717 -21.55 -7.37 -9.11
N TYR A 718 -22.50 -6.46 -9.27
CA TYR A 718 -23.02 -5.61 -8.21
C TYR A 718 -24.49 -5.91 -8.00
N ILE A 719 -24.91 -6.04 -6.76
CA ILE A 719 -26.28 -6.35 -6.35
C ILE A 719 -26.84 -5.20 -5.51
N GLY A 720 -28.11 -4.87 -5.66
CA GLY A 720 -28.72 -3.92 -4.75
C GLY A 720 -30.11 -3.50 -5.16
N PHE A 721 -30.38 -2.22 -5.01
CA PHE A 721 -31.68 -1.64 -5.29
C PHE A 721 -31.59 -0.47 -6.26
N ILE A 722 -32.65 -0.31 -7.05
CA ILE A 722 -32.92 0.88 -7.86
C ILE A 722 -34.29 1.41 -7.48
N ASP A 723 -34.43 2.72 -7.38
CA ASP A 723 -35.72 3.36 -7.17
C ASP A 723 -36.39 3.81 -8.49
N GLN A 724 -37.62 4.33 -8.40
CA GLN A 724 -38.41 4.73 -9.57
C GLN A 724 -37.81 5.86 -10.44
N HIS A 725 -36.87 6.65 -9.90
CA HIS A 725 -36.15 7.71 -10.61
C HIS A 725 -34.77 7.26 -11.12
N GLY A 726 -34.41 5.99 -10.90
CA GLY A 726 -33.19 5.41 -11.41
C GLY A 726 -31.94 5.73 -10.61
N PHE A 727 -32.05 6.07 -9.32
CA PHE A 727 -30.88 6.05 -8.45
C PHE A 727 -30.69 4.63 -7.91
N TYR A 728 -29.43 4.24 -7.80
CA TYR A 728 -29.02 2.91 -7.41
C TYR A 728 -28.28 2.97 -6.08
N GLN A 729 -28.41 1.89 -5.32
CA GLN A 729 -27.53 1.60 -4.20
C GLN A 729 -27.10 0.15 -4.34
N THR A 730 -25.85 -0.08 -4.74
CA THR A 730 -25.34 -1.41 -5.06
C THR A 730 -24.08 -1.75 -4.27
N LEU A 731 -23.94 -3.04 -3.98
CA LEU A 731 -22.85 -3.67 -3.24
C LEU A 731 -22.18 -4.73 -4.14
N SER A 732 -20.86 -4.91 -4.03
CA SER A 732 -20.14 -5.95 -4.78
C SER A 732 -20.63 -7.32 -4.32
N ALA A 733 -21.06 -8.16 -5.25
CA ALA A 733 -21.56 -9.49 -4.94
C ALA A 733 -20.47 -10.37 -4.32
N SER A 734 -19.20 -10.18 -4.70
CA SER A 734 -18.06 -10.98 -4.25
C SER A 734 -17.98 -11.12 -2.73
N GLY A 735 -18.28 -10.06 -1.97
CA GLY A 735 -18.24 -10.03 -0.51
C GLY A 735 -19.38 -10.75 0.21
N TYR A 736 -20.40 -11.25 -0.52
CA TYR A 736 -21.64 -11.79 0.03
C TYR A 736 -22.02 -13.16 -0.54
N THR A 737 -21.07 -13.84 -1.18
CA THR A 737 -21.35 -15.09 -1.89
C THR A 737 -21.13 -16.35 -1.05
N TYR A 738 -21.98 -17.34 -1.31
CA TYR A 738 -21.87 -18.70 -0.81
C TYR A 738 -22.14 -19.67 -1.95
N ARG A 739 -21.60 -20.89 -1.86
CA ARG A 739 -21.64 -21.83 -2.99
C ARG A 739 -22.11 -23.22 -2.61
N ASN A 740 -22.87 -23.81 -3.52
CA ASN A 740 -23.25 -25.22 -3.53
C ASN A 740 -23.20 -25.75 -4.97
N GLU A 741 -22.16 -26.51 -5.31
CA GLU A 741 -21.93 -27.04 -6.66
C GLU A 741 -22.02 -25.95 -7.75
N ALA A 742 -23.10 -25.95 -8.56
CA ALA A 742 -23.33 -25.01 -9.65
C ALA A 742 -24.15 -23.77 -9.25
N GLU A 743 -24.59 -23.68 -7.99
CA GLU A 743 -25.39 -22.58 -7.46
C GLU A 743 -24.54 -21.63 -6.62
N ILE A 744 -24.76 -20.33 -6.82
CA ILE A 744 -24.20 -19.26 -6.00
C ILE A 744 -25.35 -18.51 -5.36
N ALA A 745 -25.41 -18.46 -4.02
CA ALA A 745 -26.27 -17.50 -3.34
C ALA A 745 -25.50 -16.22 -3.04
N ILE A 746 -26.15 -15.09 -3.27
CA ILE A 746 -25.68 -13.75 -2.92
C ILE A 746 -26.62 -13.24 -1.82
N HIS A 747 -26.13 -13.18 -0.57
CA HIS A 747 -26.93 -12.79 0.59
C HIS A 747 -26.41 -11.50 1.20
N VAL A 748 -27.20 -10.42 1.07
CA VAL A 748 -26.80 -9.07 1.45
C VAL A 748 -27.69 -8.57 2.59
N PRO A 749 -27.13 -8.29 3.79
CA PRO A 749 -27.88 -7.64 4.86
C PRO A 749 -28.43 -6.28 4.42
N LEU A 750 -29.69 -5.99 4.76
CA LEU A 750 -30.29 -4.68 4.47
C LEU A 750 -29.56 -3.55 5.20
N SER A 751 -28.90 -3.86 6.33
CA SER A 751 -28.04 -2.93 7.08
C SER A 751 -26.84 -2.41 6.29
N ASP A 752 -26.40 -3.12 5.25
CA ASP A 752 -25.19 -2.77 4.51
C ASP A 752 -25.50 -1.74 3.40
N PHE A 753 -26.78 -1.55 3.08
CA PHE A 753 -27.31 -0.50 2.22
C PHE A 753 -27.43 0.84 2.97
N LYS A 754 -26.30 1.35 3.46
CA LYS A 754 -26.20 2.60 4.25
C LYS A 754 -25.58 3.79 3.51
N GLN A 755 -25.25 3.61 2.24
CA GLN A 755 -24.60 4.62 1.39
C GLN A 755 -25.63 5.54 0.71
N ASN A 756 -25.17 6.68 0.18
CA ASN A 756 -26.02 7.50 -0.67
C ASN A 756 -26.42 6.77 -1.96
N TRP A 757 -27.60 7.10 -2.47
CA TRP A 757 -28.14 6.60 -3.72
C TRP A 757 -27.52 7.39 -4.87
N GLY A 758 -26.93 6.69 -5.84
CA GLY A 758 -26.20 7.28 -6.95
C GLY A 758 -26.87 7.07 -8.29
N LYS A 759 -26.84 8.07 -9.16
CA LYS A 759 -27.22 7.98 -10.58
C LYS A 759 -26.20 8.74 -11.41
N PHE A 760 -25.85 8.24 -12.58
CA PHE A 760 -25.01 8.98 -13.51
C PHE A 760 -25.89 9.77 -14.49
N GLU A 761 -25.69 11.09 -14.53
CA GLU A 761 -26.28 11.98 -15.52
C GLU A 761 -25.15 12.69 -16.26
N ASN A 762 -25.06 12.50 -17.58
CA ASN A 762 -23.97 13.02 -18.42
C ASN A 762 -22.56 12.65 -17.91
N GLY A 763 -22.39 11.45 -17.36
CA GLY A 763 -21.12 10.95 -16.82
C GLY A 763 -20.77 11.49 -15.43
N VAL A 764 -21.60 12.35 -14.84
CA VAL A 764 -21.41 12.89 -13.49
C VAL A 764 -22.30 12.12 -12.52
N PRO A 765 -21.75 11.60 -11.40
CA PRO A 765 -22.57 10.98 -10.37
C PRO A 765 -23.36 12.06 -9.61
N ILE A 766 -24.68 11.87 -9.52
CA ILE A 766 -25.59 12.63 -8.67
C ILE A 766 -25.98 11.72 -7.51
N TRP A 767 -25.87 12.26 -6.31
CA TRP A 767 -26.14 11.55 -5.06
C TRP A 767 -27.38 12.09 -4.37
N ARG A 768 -28.08 11.22 -3.64
CA ARG A 768 -29.10 11.61 -2.67
C ARG A 768 -29.11 10.67 -1.47
N GLU A 769 -29.58 11.17 -0.34
CA GLU A 769 -29.54 10.42 0.93
C GLU A 769 -30.60 9.32 0.99
N GLU A 770 -31.77 9.54 0.38
CA GLU A 770 -32.93 8.65 0.50
C GLU A 770 -33.41 8.10 -0.84
N ALA A 771 -34.01 6.91 -0.80
CA ALA A 771 -34.72 6.35 -1.94
C ALA A 771 -36.15 6.91 -2.03
N VAL A 772 -36.74 6.90 -3.22
CA VAL A 772 -38.07 7.44 -3.47
C VAL A 772 -38.93 6.42 -4.22
N GLY A 773 -40.10 6.12 -3.66
CA GLY A 773 -41.07 5.20 -4.26
C GLY A 773 -40.66 3.73 -4.14
N ASN A 774 -41.13 2.92 -5.08
CA ASN A 774 -40.90 1.47 -5.05
C ASN A 774 -39.44 1.13 -5.37
N LEU A 775 -38.89 0.18 -4.62
CA LEU A 775 -37.56 -0.36 -4.85
C LEU A 775 -37.62 -1.64 -5.70
N ALA A 776 -36.90 -1.66 -6.80
CA ALA A 776 -36.60 -2.88 -7.55
C ALA A 776 -35.22 -3.41 -7.17
N ILE A 777 -35.08 -4.73 -7.12
CA ILE A 777 -33.80 -5.41 -6.94
C ILE A 777 -33.06 -5.40 -8.26
N VAL A 778 -31.76 -5.14 -8.21
CA VAL A 778 -30.90 -5.07 -9.39
C VAL A 778 -29.67 -5.96 -9.28
N ILE A 779 -29.24 -6.49 -10.42
CA ILE A 779 -27.90 -7.04 -10.64
C ILE A 779 -27.28 -6.28 -11.81
N GLN A 780 -26.11 -5.69 -11.60
CA GLN A 780 -25.38 -4.92 -12.60
C GLN A 780 -24.04 -5.58 -12.90
N ASN A 781 -23.68 -5.65 -14.20
CA ASN A 781 -22.35 -6.06 -14.63
C ASN A 781 -21.47 -4.82 -14.84
N THR A 782 -20.31 -4.75 -14.19
CA THR A 782 -19.32 -3.67 -14.38
C THR A 782 -18.09 -4.13 -15.16
N ARG A 783 -18.01 -5.43 -15.52
CA ARG A 783 -16.92 -5.97 -16.32
C ARG A 783 -17.09 -5.60 -17.78
N GLN A 784 -15.96 -5.45 -18.47
CA GLN A 784 -15.95 -5.25 -19.93
C GLN A 784 -16.51 -6.45 -20.71
N GLN A 785 -16.46 -7.64 -20.12
CA GLN A 785 -16.97 -8.86 -20.73
C GLN A 785 -18.45 -9.07 -20.37
N PRO A 786 -19.32 -9.41 -21.34
CA PRO A 786 -20.70 -9.77 -21.05
C PRO A 786 -20.79 -11.00 -20.13
N LEU A 787 -21.82 -11.01 -19.28
CA LEU A 787 -22.10 -12.11 -18.36
C LEU A 787 -23.45 -12.75 -18.70
N ALA A 788 -23.46 -14.07 -18.78
CA ALA A 788 -24.66 -14.88 -18.99
C ALA A 788 -24.90 -15.76 -17.77
N PHE A 789 -26.07 -15.65 -17.14
CA PHE A 789 -26.41 -16.42 -15.94
C PHE A 789 -27.92 -16.56 -15.80
N ARG A 790 -28.37 -17.39 -14.87
CA ARG A 790 -29.79 -17.54 -14.54
C ARG A 790 -30.06 -17.11 -13.12
N VAL A 791 -31.05 -16.25 -12.90
CA VAL A 791 -31.60 -15.97 -11.56
C VAL A 791 -32.63 -17.04 -11.27
N LYS A 792 -32.30 -17.97 -10.37
CA LYS A 792 -33.18 -19.09 -10.00
C LYS A 792 -34.26 -18.62 -9.05
N THR A 793 -33.86 -17.99 -7.95
CA THR A 793 -34.78 -17.59 -6.87
C THR A 793 -34.40 -16.25 -6.27
N MET A 794 -35.39 -15.59 -5.68
CA MET A 794 -35.24 -14.33 -4.99
C MET A 794 -36.04 -14.32 -3.68
N GLN A 795 -35.46 -13.74 -2.64
CA GLN A 795 -36.08 -13.65 -1.32
C GLN A 795 -35.71 -12.36 -0.59
N LEU A 796 -36.70 -11.74 0.05
CA LEU A 796 -36.52 -10.68 1.03
C LEU A 796 -36.87 -11.24 2.41
N LEU A 797 -35.92 -11.14 3.32
CA LEU A 797 -35.98 -11.72 4.65
C LEU A 797 -36.23 -10.59 5.65
N LEU A 798 -37.50 -10.34 5.98
CA LEU A 798 -37.91 -9.23 6.85
C LEU A 798 -38.26 -9.69 8.27
N PRO A 799 -38.20 -8.81 9.29
CA PRO A 799 -38.70 -9.09 10.64
C PRO A 799 -40.17 -9.52 10.68
N LYS A 800 -40.56 -10.42 11.60
CA LYS A 800 -41.94 -10.96 11.72
C LYS A 800 -43.07 -9.92 11.85
N GLY A 801 -42.76 -8.69 12.29
CA GLY A 801 -43.73 -7.58 12.36
C GLY A 801 -43.80 -6.70 11.11
N GLN A 802 -42.93 -6.97 10.13
CA GLN A 802 -42.85 -6.31 8.82
C GLN A 802 -43.07 -7.31 7.67
N GLN A 803 -43.31 -8.59 8.02
CA GLN A 803 -43.74 -9.65 7.11
C GLN A 803 -45.26 -9.63 6.96
#